data_AF-A0A1J4J700-F1
#
_entry.id   AF-A0A1J4J700-F1
#
_cell.length_a   1.000
_cell.length_b   1.000
_cell.length_c   1.000
_cell.angle_alpha   90.00
_cell.angle_beta   90.00
_cell.angle_gamma   90.00
#
_symmetry.space_group_name_H-M   'P 1'
#
loop_
_entity.id
_entity.type
_entity.pdbx_description
1 polymer ?
#
loop_
_entity_poly.entity_id
_entity_poly.type
_entity_poly.pdbx_seq_one_letter_code
_entity_poly.pdbx_strand_id
1 'polypeptide(L)'
;MKRPNVQRKKLNISNAMKRKWIDNVSPAFINALIQIFNFLLIKMIVFSCCSLSEKKISSNDFHFSWGSSFPDIYKCYPNESMEYNPNDSKSCFPRINNSHLLPCGISLSPSSVNQPHILVIGSTGVLGIAITSELRKRNLNYSEIRSHFQYDINSKDTYKMLKEININAVILLVNDNNTKIYQFCRKRKIVIFQIVEEFLESIPTKIVQIKTLPVWGPVYLTPNQKIPGRYFYQCLINETIDFSEIQNKGYTNNFVFSLDLAQFVVDTVIKYQKSKLTQGKIAIPDNFSKISLNELKTLLHEKKCYINNKVRYIHVLESNRQKFEMIWNLIINISNFSPRNNFPSNHNFMSDDYIDKNNIYYNSNKIIRWYNKNESVYTSLIISVSNTERIVSLFPIVLATMNLFLKKYPNISFELLILYCPSSLSGLGKFYEHFKCPLEIQQYIRIIEIPPSYINERKKYHNITYFPEFEIKNIGIRRARGEYIFTGNSDIILPFAFFECVQRKLFTPLSYIRTHREMTRYKKPNQLINYFLSCNDIKYIIQKYANVCENQRYYDDFERNGCGDFQGGHYLMWKRINGFLETAYVFHVDTTLALDFASIPVYLFVRVIGVNLHLVHPKQSKMTKHFHFYDNWFKNAIRQSVSSAMINGYQRKSWGASNLTFIEY
;
A
#
# COMPACT_ATOMS: atom_id res chain seq x y z
N MET A 1 17.00 111.43 46.67
CA MET A 1 15.69 110.77 46.40
C MET A 1 15.83 109.28 46.72
N LYS A 2 15.13 108.82 47.77
CA LYS A 2 15.02 107.43 48.23
C LYS A 2 13.63 106.91 47.86
N ARG A 3 13.48 105.65 47.44
CA ARG A 3 12.27 104.79 47.56
C ARG A 3 12.53 103.37 46.98
N PRO A 4 11.74 102.34 47.34
CA PRO A 4 12.23 101.28 48.23
C PRO A 4 12.06 99.84 47.69
N ASN A 5 12.69 98.91 48.39
CA ASN A 5 12.45 97.46 48.33
C ASN A 5 11.00 97.11 48.71
N VAL A 6 10.31 96.34 47.86
CA VAL A 6 9.05 95.65 48.20
C VAL A 6 9.09 94.22 47.66
N GLN A 7 8.91 93.28 48.59
CA GLN A 7 8.80 91.83 48.42
C GLN A 7 7.54 91.43 47.64
N ARG A 8 7.64 90.40 46.78
CA ARG A 8 6.48 89.62 46.29
C ARG A 8 6.67 88.13 46.60
N LYS A 9 5.66 87.59 47.29
CA LYS A 9 5.46 86.21 47.74
C LYS A 9 5.56 85.19 46.58
N LYS A 10 6.36 84.12 46.75
CA LYS A 10 6.23 82.87 45.98
C LYS A 10 5.24 81.94 46.71
N LEU A 11 4.15 81.59 46.04
CA LEU A 11 3.19 80.58 46.46
C LEU A 11 3.84 79.18 46.33
N ASN A 12 3.84 78.41 47.42
CA ASN A 12 4.33 77.03 47.49
C ASN A 12 3.13 76.09 47.58
N ILE A 13 2.62 75.58 46.44
CA ILE A 13 1.48 74.64 46.39
C ILE A 13 1.90 73.21 45.98
N SER A 14 3.17 72.96 45.65
CA SER A 14 3.60 71.67 45.07
C SER A 14 3.83 70.52 46.07
N ASN A 15 3.96 70.78 47.38
CA ASN A 15 4.38 69.74 48.34
C ASN A 15 3.27 69.21 49.27
N ALA A 16 2.07 69.81 49.26
CA ALA A 16 0.95 69.35 50.10
C ALA A 16 0.12 68.23 49.44
N MET A 17 0.10 68.12 48.10
CA MET A 17 -0.63 67.06 47.39
C MET A 17 0.12 65.71 47.34
N LYS A 18 1.45 65.71 47.40
CA LYS A 18 2.24 64.46 47.32
C LYS A 18 2.23 63.61 48.59
N ARG A 19 2.02 64.21 49.78
CA ARG A 19 1.95 63.44 51.04
C ARG A 19 0.59 62.82 51.29
N LYS A 20 -0.50 63.45 50.82
CA LYS A 20 -1.87 62.95 51.06
C LYS A 20 -2.26 61.72 50.23
N TRP A 21 -1.45 61.34 49.25
CA TRP A 21 -1.68 60.15 48.43
C TRP A 21 -0.99 58.91 48.99
N ILE A 22 0.12 59.06 49.70
CA ILE A 22 0.91 57.92 50.22
C ILE A 22 0.28 57.38 51.50
N ASP A 23 -0.35 58.23 52.32
CA ASP A 23 -0.94 57.81 53.60
C ASP A 23 -2.31 57.11 53.47
N ASN A 24 -2.89 57.07 52.26
CA ASN A 24 -4.20 56.45 52.00
C ASN A 24 -4.13 55.15 51.18
N VAL A 25 -2.92 54.70 50.84
CA VAL A 25 -2.77 53.40 50.17
C VAL A 25 -2.74 52.32 51.24
N SER A 26 -3.85 51.57 51.34
CA SER A 26 -3.94 50.40 52.20
C SER A 26 -2.72 49.49 52.02
N PRO A 27 -2.08 49.00 53.11
CA PRO A 27 -1.02 48.00 53.03
C PRO A 27 -1.39 46.77 52.19
N ALA A 28 -2.68 46.43 52.11
CA ALA A 28 -3.19 45.36 51.25
C ALA A 28 -2.99 45.65 49.76
N PHE A 29 -3.13 46.90 49.32
CA PHE A 29 -2.91 47.30 47.93
C PHE A 29 -1.43 47.25 47.55
N ILE A 30 -0.55 47.68 48.46
CA ILE A 30 0.90 47.57 48.28
C ILE A 30 1.32 46.10 48.19
N ASN A 31 0.80 45.24 49.08
CA ASN A 31 1.06 43.80 49.03
C ASN A 31 0.53 43.14 47.74
N ALA A 32 -0.63 43.56 47.24
CA ALA A 32 -1.16 43.08 45.96
C ALA A 32 -0.25 43.48 44.79
N LEU A 33 0.24 44.73 44.76
CA LEU A 33 1.20 45.18 43.74
C LEU A 33 2.53 44.43 43.81
N ILE A 34 3.04 44.14 45.01
CA ILE A 34 4.26 43.34 45.20
C ILE A 34 4.03 41.90 44.72
N GLN A 35 2.87 41.29 44.99
CA GLN A 35 2.54 39.96 44.49
C GLN A 35 2.41 39.92 42.96
N ILE A 36 1.77 40.92 42.35
CA ILE A 36 1.69 41.06 40.89
C ILE A 36 3.09 41.23 40.30
N PHE A 37 3.93 42.07 40.89
CA PHE A 37 5.31 42.27 40.44
C PHE A 37 6.13 40.99 40.56
N ASN A 38 6.04 40.27 41.68
CA ASN A 38 6.72 38.99 41.88
C ASN A 38 6.23 37.94 40.88
N PHE A 39 4.93 37.89 40.59
CA PHE A 39 4.38 36.98 39.57
C PHE A 39 4.92 37.31 38.17
N LEU A 40 4.96 38.59 37.80
CA LEU A 40 5.52 39.04 36.51
C LEU A 40 7.03 38.78 36.42
N LEU A 41 7.77 38.98 37.52
CA LEU A 41 9.19 38.71 37.60
C LEU A 41 9.48 37.21 37.48
N ILE A 42 8.74 36.35 38.18
CA ILE A 42 8.83 34.89 38.04
C ILE A 42 8.50 34.49 36.60
N LYS A 43 7.45 35.07 36.00
CA LYS A 43 7.09 34.78 34.61
C LYS A 43 8.21 35.19 33.64
N MET A 44 8.87 36.34 33.86
CA MET A 44 10.03 36.77 33.08
C MET A 44 11.26 35.88 33.28
N ILE A 45 11.54 35.46 34.51
CA ILE A 45 12.65 34.55 34.82
C ILE A 45 12.39 33.18 34.19
N VAL A 46 11.18 32.64 34.30
CA VAL A 46 10.78 31.39 33.64
C VAL A 46 10.87 31.54 32.11
N PHE A 47 10.41 32.65 31.52
CA PHE A 47 10.52 32.85 30.08
C PHE A 47 11.97 33.04 29.60
N SER A 48 12.82 33.69 30.39
CA SER A 48 14.21 33.99 30.02
C SER A 48 15.11 32.78 30.25
N CYS A 49 14.98 32.09 31.38
CA CYS A 49 15.78 30.91 31.74
C CYS A 49 15.30 29.64 31.02
N CYS A 50 14.02 29.52 30.66
CA CYS A 50 13.50 28.40 29.85
C CYS A 50 13.48 28.71 28.34
N SER A 51 14.13 29.79 27.88
CA SER A 51 14.41 30.01 26.46
C SER A 51 15.64 29.23 25.94
N LEU A 52 16.19 28.33 26.76
CA LEU A 52 17.03 27.25 26.24
C LEU A 52 16.20 26.49 25.22
N SER A 53 16.72 26.43 24.00
CA SER A 53 16.05 25.87 22.84
C SER A 53 15.64 24.41 23.09
N GLU A 54 14.45 24.21 23.62
CA GLU A 54 13.62 23.15 23.09
C GLU A 54 13.39 23.55 21.62
N LYS A 55 14.29 23.12 20.74
CA LYS A 55 13.86 22.70 19.42
C LYS A 55 12.79 21.66 19.73
N LYS A 56 11.53 22.10 19.89
CA LYS A 56 10.36 21.27 19.67
C LYS A 56 10.63 20.72 18.29
N ILE A 57 11.15 19.50 18.25
CA ILE A 57 11.16 18.68 17.05
C ILE A 57 9.69 18.68 16.70
N SER A 58 9.32 19.49 15.71
CA SER A 58 7.92 19.67 15.41
C SER A 58 7.48 18.29 14.97
N SER A 59 6.42 17.75 15.59
CA SER A 59 5.86 16.46 15.17
C SER A 59 5.42 16.49 13.70
N ASN A 60 5.44 17.68 13.06
CA ASN A 60 5.20 17.91 11.64
C ASN A 60 6.42 17.60 10.75
N ASP A 61 7.65 17.48 11.27
CA ASP A 61 8.85 17.24 10.44
C ASP A 61 9.00 15.77 9.99
N PHE A 62 8.18 14.87 10.52
CA PHE A 62 8.20 13.44 10.18
C PHE A 62 6.89 13.00 9.53
N HIS A 63 6.50 13.65 8.43
CA HIS A 63 5.46 13.12 7.55
C HIS A 63 6.04 12.01 6.68
N PHE A 64 5.77 10.76 7.08
CA PHE A 64 6.05 9.60 6.25
C PHE A 64 4.99 9.54 5.13
N SER A 65 5.30 10.09 3.95
CA SER A 65 4.44 9.90 2.79
C SER A 65 4.67 8.49 2.23
N TRP A 66 3.64 7.65 2.25
CA TRP A 66 3.64 6.37 1.52
C TRP A 66 3.29 6.53 0.04
N GLY A 67 3.23 7.77 -0.44
CA GLY A 67 2.97 8.12 -1.83
C GLY A 67 4.25 8.60 -2.50
N SER A 68 4.73 7.85 -3.48
CA SER A 68 5.22 8.53 -4.67
C SER A 68 3.99 8.67 -5.56
N SER A 69 3.54 9.89 -5.77
CA SER A 69 3.06 10.22 -7.11
C SER A 69 4.21 9.79 -8.01
N PHE A 70 4.06 8.67 -8.72
CA PHE A 70 5.06 8.21 -9.67
C PHE A 70 4.87 9.13 -10.88
N PRO A 71 5.59 10.29 -10.97
CA PRO A 71 5.14 11.46 -11.73
C PRO A 71 5.09 11.18 -13.24
N ASP A 72 5.72 10.07 -13.63
CA ASP A 72 5.95 9.63 -14.99
C ASP A 72 5.40 8.21 -15.25
N ILE A 73 4.45 7.72 -14.44
CA ILE A 73 3.94 6.35 -14.59
C ILE A 73 3.46 6.03 -16.01
N TYR A 74 2.93 7.02 -16.72
CA TYR A 74 2.47 6.87 -18.10
C TYR A 74 3.60 6.56 -19.09
N LYS A 75 4.85 7.00 -18.81
CA LYS A 75 6.02 6.67 -19.63
C LYS A 75 6.36 5.17 -19.60
N CYS A 76 5.86 4.44 -18.60
CA CYS A 76 6.01 2.99 -18.51
C CYS A 76 5.07 2.23 -19.45
N TYR A 77 4.09 2.89 -20.08
CA TYR A 77 3.08 2.27 -20.94
C TYR A 77 3.14 2.88 -22.35
N PRO A 78 4.12 2.48 -23.19
CA PRO A 78 4.23 3.02 -24.54
C PRO A 78 2.97 2.72 -25.36
N ASN A 79 2.62 3.66 -26.22
CA ASN A 79 1.46 3.54 -27.09
C ASN A 79 1.75 2.88 -28.45
N GLU A 80 2.97 2.41 -28.66
CA GLU A 80 3.45 1.82 -29.90
C GLU A 80 2.79 0.46 -30.21
N SER A 81 2.54 0.20 -31.49
CA SER A 81 2.15 -1.10 -32.04
C SER A 81 2.69 -1.22 -33.47
N MET A 82 2.87 -2.44 -33.95
CA MET A 82 3.13 -2.66 -35.39
C MET A 82 1.83 -2.49 -36.19
N GLU A 83 1.94 -2.33 -37.51
CA GLU A 83 0.80 -2.52 -38.39
C GLU A 83 0.31 -3.98 -38.29
N TYR A 84 -0.98 -4.16 -38.07
CA TYR A 84 -1.56 -5.49 -37.86
C TYR A 84 -1.68 -6.26 -39.16
N ASN A 85 -0.98 -7.39 -39.26
CA ASN A 85 -1.16 -8.37 -40.33
C ASN A 85 -1.55 -9.74 -39.73
N PRO A 86 -2.81 -10.20 -39.89
CA PRO A 86 -3.29 -11.47 -39.32
C PRO A 86 -2.53 -12.70 -39.83
N ASN A 87 -1.95 -12.62 -41.03
CA ASN A 87 -1.30 -13.76 -41.69
C ASN A 87 0.22 -13.77 -41.51
N ASP A 88 0.79 -12.72 -40.90
CA ASP A 88 2.23 -12.63 -40.67
C ASP A 88 2.62 -13.21 -39.30
N SER A 89 2.97 -14.50 -39.31
CA SER A 89 3.47 -15.21 -38.14
C SER A 89 4.97 -15.02 -37.88
N LYS A 90 5.67 -14.22 -38.68
CA LYS A 90 7.11 -13.95 -38.50
C LYS A 90 7.31 -12.62 -37.78
N SER A 91 6.52 -11.61 -38.10
CA SER A 91 6.56 -10.31 -37.45
C SER A 91 6.34 -10.42 -35.94
N CYS A 92 7.20 -9.73 -35.19
CA CYS A 92 7.04 -9.58 -33.75
C CYS A 92 7.57 -8.22 -33.31
N PHE A 93 6.83 -7.56 -32.42
CA PHE A 93 7.23 -6.28 -31.86
C PHE A 93 8.53 -6.48 -31.05
N PRO A 94 9.60 -5.72 -31.33
CA PRO A 94 10.91 -5.89 -30.71
C PRO A 94 10.92 -5.35 -29.27
N ARG A 95 10.27 -6.06 -28.34
CA ARG A 95 10.14 -5.67 -26.92
C ARG A 95 11.48 -5.45 -26.22
N ILE A 96 12.57 -6.02 -26.74
CA ILE A 96 13.93 -5.78 -26.27
C ILE A 96 14.33 -4.31 -26.36
N ASN A 97 13.83 -3.56 -27.36
CA ASN A 97 14.07 -2.12 -27.48
C ASN A 97 13.46 -1.34 -26.31
N ASN A 98 12.45 -1.93 -25.64
CA ASN A 98 11.77 -1.38 -24.48
C ASN A 98 12.25 -2.00 -23.15
N SER A 99 13.44 -2.64 -23.12
CA SER A 99 14.04 -3.16 -21.87
C SER A 99 14.26 -2.08 -20.82
N HIS A 100 14.57 -0.86 -21.26
CA HIS A 100 14.77 0.30 -20.39
C HIS A 100 13.53 0.67 -19.55
N LEU A 101 12.35 0.11 -19.87
CA LEU A 101 11.10 0.29 -19.12
C LEU A 101 10.89 -0.78 -18.03
N LEU A 102 11.68 -1.86 -18.01
CA LEU A 102 11.58 -2.90 -16.98
C LEU A 102 11.66 -2.33 -15.55
N PRO A 103 12.51 -1.32 -15.23
CA PRO A 103 12.58 -0.73 -13.90
C PRO A 103 11.27 -0.07 -13.41
N CYS A 104 10.33 0.23 -14.31
CA CYS A 104 8.98 0.65 -13.91
C CYS A 104 8.31 -0.37 -12.97
N GLY A 105 8.69 -1.65 -13.08
CA GLY A 105 8.22 -2.71 -12.20
C GLY A 105 8.61 -2.52 -10.73
N ILE A 106 9.58 -1.68 -10.40
CA ILE A 106 9.89 -1.26 -9.01
C ILE A 106 9.64 0.23 -8.79
N SER A 107 8.70 0.80 -9.55
CA SER A 107 8.30 2.21 -9.47
C SER A 107 9.46 3.18 -9.76
N LEU A 108 10.41 2.79 -10.63
CA LEU A 108 11.48 3.66 -11.10
C LEU A 108 11.13 4.26 -12.47
N SER A 109 11.28 5.57 -12.60
CA SER A 109 10.94 6.27 -13.85
C SER A 109 11.96 5.92 -14.92
N PRO A 110 11.56 5.70 -16.18
CA PRO A 110 12.50 5.50 -17.29
C PRO A 110 13.54 6.62 -17.40
N SER A 111 13.19 7.85 -17.02
CA SER A 111 14.11 9.00 -17.05
C SER A 111 15.18 8.98 -15.96
N SER A 112 14.96 8.23 -14.87
CA SER A 112 15.90 8.17 -13.75
C SER A 112 16.82 6.94 -13.77
N VAL A 113 16.57 5.93 -14.61
CA VAL A 113 17.32 4.64 -14.59
C VAL A 113 18.83 4.79 -14.70
N ASN A 114 19.30 5.82 -15.42
CA ASN A 114 20.72 6.11 -15.63
C ASN A 114 21.38 6.84 -14.46
N GLN A 115 20.60 7.42 -13.54
CA GLN A 115 21.15 8.06 -12.35
C GLN A 115 21.62 6.99 -11.35
N PRO A 116 22.67 7.24 -10.55
CA PRO A 116 23.12 6.28 -9.55
C PRO A 116 22.05 6.04 -8.46
N HIS A 117 21.72 4.78 -8.21
CA HIS A 117 20.72 4.37 -7.23
C HIS A 117 21.31 3.47 -6.14
N ILE A 118 20.86 3.70 -4.90
CA ILE A 118 21.00 2.74 -3.80
C ILE A 118 19.83 1.76 -3.91
N LEU A 119 20.10 0.47 -4.10
CA LEU A 119 19.06 -0.56 -4.10
C LEU A 119 18.86 -1.11 -2.68
N VAL A 120 17.66 -0.98 -2.14
CA VAL A 120 17.27 -1.56 -0.84
C VAL A 120 16.48 -2.84 -1.06
N ILE A 121 16.97 -3.97 -0.56
CA ILE A 121 16.30 -5.28 -0.69
C ILE A 121 15.75 -5.70 0.68
N GLY A 122 14.45 -6.01 0.74
CA GLY A 122 13.73 -6.33 1.97
C GLY A 122 13.15 -5.11 2.68
N SER A 123 12.76 -4.07 1.93
CA SER A 123 12.38 -2.78 2.52
C SER A 123 11.07 -2.79 3.34
N THR A 124 10.27 -3.86 3.29
CA THR A 124 9.05 -3.98 4.14
C THR A 124 9.35 -4.28 5.61
N GLY A 125 10.58 -4.67 5.93
CA GLY A 125 11.00 -4.89 7.31
C GLY A 125 11.13 -3.58 8.08
N VAL A 126 11.15 -3.68 9.42
CA VAL A 126 11.25 -2.53 10.33
C VAL A 126 12.39 -1.58 9.95
N LEU A 127 13.59 -2.13 9.75
CA LEU A 127 14.75 -1.36 9.35
C LEU A 127 14.66 -0.85 7.90
N GLY A 128 14.04 -1.61 7.01
CA GLY A 128 13.87 -1.22 5.61
C GLY A 128 12.99 0.01 5.42
N ILE A 129 11.91 0.09 6.20
CA ILE A 129 11.03 1.26 6.26
C ILE A 129 11.84 2.48 6.75
N ALA A 130 12.59 2.32 7.84
CA ALA A 130 13.41 3.41 8.37
C ALA A 130 14.50 3.87 7.37
N ILE A 131 15.17 2.94 6.69
CA ILE A 131 16.21 3.24 5.70
C ILE A 131 15.64 3.99 4.49
N THR A 132 14.54 3.51 3.92
CA THR A 132 13.91 4.17 2.76
C THR A 132 13.36 5.56 3.10
N SER A 133 12.90 5.76 4.34
CA SER A 133 12.57 7.08 4.88
C SER A 133 13.78 8.00 4.93
N GLU A 134 14.88 7.53 5.49
CA GLU A 134 16.10 8.32 5.67
C GLU A 134 16.73 8.67 4.31
N LEU A 135 16.73 7.74 3.35
CA LEU A 135 17.15 7.99 1.98
C LEU A 135 16.30 9.09 1.33
N ARG A 136 14.97 9.05 1.50
CA ARG A 136 14.06 10.08 0.99
C ARG A 136 14.28 11.43 1.65
N LYS A 137 14.40 11.46 2.98
CA LYS A 137 14.66 12.67 3.78
C LYS A 137 15.92 13.39 3.31
N ARG A 138 16.94 12.64 2.89
CA ARG A 138 18.21 13.18 2.36
C ARG A 138 18.21 13.42 0.85
N ASN A 139 17.06 13.23 0.19
CA ASN A 139 16.91 13.32 -1.26
C ASN A 139 17.94 12.47 -2.03
N LEU A 140 18.20 11.26 -1.54
CA LEU A 140 19.08 10.29 -2.20
C LEU A 140 18.27 9.42 -3.15
N ASN A 141 18.79 9.21 -4.34
CA ASN A 141 18.19 8.30 -5.31
C ASN A 141 18.29 6.85 -4.81
N TYR A 142 17.13 6.21 -4.66
CA TYR A 142 17.06 4.81 -4.28
C TYR A 142 15.96 4.08 -5.04
N SER A 143 16.11 2.76 -5.11
CA SER A 143 15.09 1.85 -5.59
C SER A 143 14.94 0.74 -4.57
N GLU A 144 13.78 0.08 -4.54
CA GLU A 144 13.53 -0.94 -3.54
C GLU A 144 12.91 -2.21 -4.12
N ILE A 145 13.38 -3.35 -3.62
CA ILE A 145 12.64 -4.61 -3.67
C ILE A 145 12.08 -4.83 -2.28
N ARG A 146 10.78 -4.65 -2.14
CA ARG A 146 10.05 -4.65 -0.87
C ARG A 146 10.06 -6.02 -0.21
N SER A 147 9.73 -7.06 -0.98
CA SER A 147 9.57 -8.44 -0.50
C SER A 147 9.68 -9.43 -1.65
N HIS A 148 9.92 -10.70 -1.34
CA HIS A 148 9.89 -11.82 -2.29
C HIS A 148 8.54 -11.93 -3.01
N PHE A 149 7.44 -11.48 -2.38
CA PHE A 149 6.14 -11.37 -3.04
C PHE A 149 6.19 -10.42 -4.24
N GLN A 150 6.94 -9.32 -4.16
CA GLN A 150 7.11 -8.34 -5.23
C GLN A 150 8.07 -8.87 -6.31
N TYR A 151 9.30 -9.21 -5.91
CA TYR A 151 10.32 -9.82 -6.75
C TYR A 151 11.12 -10.87 -5.97
N ASP A 152 11.19 -12.08 -6.51
CA ASP A 152 12.08 -13.12 -6.06
C ASP A 152 13.50 -12.80 -6.54
N ILE A 153 14.35 -12.40 -5.62
CA ILE A 153 15.76 -12.10 -5.88
C ILE A 153 16.56 -13.35 -6.25
N ASN A 154 15.99 -14.55 -6.15
CA ASN A 154 16.59 -15.77 -6.70
C ASN A 154 16.16 -16.03 -8.15
N SER A 155 15.15 -15.35 -8.67
CA SER A 155 14.72 -15.49 -10.06
C SER A 155 15.68 -14.79 -11.03
N LYS A 156 15.98 -15.44 -12.16
CA LYS A 156 16.76 -14.85 -13.26
C LYS A 156 16.06 -13.61 -13.84
N ASP A 157 14.73 -13.57 -13.81
CA ASP A 157 13.94 -12.48 -14.36
C ASP A 157 14.13 -11.18 -13.58
N THR A 158 14.22 -11.24 -12.25
CA THR A 158 14.56 -10.07 -11.42
C THR A 158 15.85 -9.41 -11.86
N TYR A 159 16.86 -10.20 -12.26
CA TYR A 159 18.14 -9.65 -12.75
C TYR A 159 18.07 -9.07 -14.15
N LYS A 160 17.07 -9.41 -14.98
CA LYS A 160 16.85 -8.71 -16.26
C LYS A 160 16.51 -7.25 -15.99
N MET A 161 15.57 -6.99 -15.08
CA MET A 161 15.22 -5.64 -14.65
C MET A 161 16.39 -4.92 -13.96
N LEU A 162 17.06 -5.55 -13.00
CA LEU A 162 18.16 -4.90 -12.26
C LEU A 162 19.36 -4.52 -13.15
N LYS A 163 19.55 -5.17 -14.30
CA LYS A 163 20.59 -4.80 -15.27
C LYS A 163 20.38 -3.41 -15.85
N GLU A 164 19.13 -3.03 -16.06
CA GLU A 164 18.73 -1.75 -16.65
C GLU A 164 18.88 -0.56 -15.68
N ILE A 165 19.18 -0.83 -14.41
CA ILE A 165 19.33 0.19 -13.38
C ILE A 165 20.82 0.46 -13.13
N ASN A 166 21.20 1.73 -13.05
CA ASN A 166 22.51 2.16 -12.58
C ASN A 166 22.61 2.06 -11.04
N ILE A 167 22.82 0.84 -10.55
CA ILE A 167 22.95 0.56 -9.11
C ILE A 167 24.40 0.79 -8.67
N ASN A 168 24.63 1.69 -7.71
CA ASN A 168 25.96 1.96 -7.16
C ASN A 168 26.22 1.29 -5.81
N ALA A 169 25.17 0.98 -5.05
CA ALA A 169 25.24 0.27 -3.77
C ALA A 169 23.97 -0.56 -3.55
N VAL A 170 24.10 -1.66 -2.80
CA VAL A 170 22.96 -2.47 -2.35
C VAL A 170 22.94 -2.49 -0.83
N ILE A 171 21.79 -2.20 -0.22
CA ILE A 171 21.52 -2.47 1.19
C ILE A 171 20.68 -3.76 1.24
N LEU A 172 21.25 -4.82 1.81
CA LEU A 172 20.66 -6.15 1.87
C LEU A 172 20.11 -6.43 3.28
N LEU A 173 18.78 -6.48 3.42
CA LEU A 173 18.08 -6.69 4.70
C LEU A 173 17.45 -8.08 4.83
N VAL A 174 17.65 -8.95 3.85
CA VAL A 174 17.16 -10.32 3.84
C VAL A 174 18.27 -11.28 4.29
N ASN A 175 17.95 -12.17 5.22
CA ASN A 175 18.90 -13.12 5.81
C ASN A 175 19.07 -14.41 4.99
N ASP A 176 18.88 -14.33 3.68
CA ASP A 176 19.03 -15.50 2.82
C ASP A 176 20.46 -15.58 2.28
N ASN A 177 21.01 -16.80 2.23
CA ASN A 177 22.25 -17.16 1.55
C ASN A 177 22.09 -17.07 0.02
N ASN A 178 21.67 -15.90 -0.48
CA ASN A 178 21.32 -15.67 -1.87
C ASN A 178 22.57 -15.48 -2.72
N THR A 179 23.20 -16.59 -3.10
CA THR A 179 24.39 -16.62 -3.95
C THR A 179 24.25 -15.80 -5.23
N LYS A 180 23.04 -15.69 -5.79
CA LYS A 180 22.78 -14.95 -7.04
C LYS A 180 22.93 -13.44 -6.91
N ILE A 181 22.49 -12.81 -5.82
CA ILE A 181 22.61 -11.35 -5.67
C ILE A 181 24.07 -10.96 -5.45
N TYR A 182 24.81 -11.76 -4.68
CA TYR A 182 26.26 -11.61 -4.52
C TYR A 182 26.98 -11.75 -5.86
N GLN A 183 26.63 -12.75 -6.69
CA GLN A 183 27.22 -12.93 -8.01
C GLN A 183 26.92 -11.73 -8.94
N PHE A 184 25.69 -11.22 -8.94
CA PHE A 184 25.31 -10.04 -9.71
C PHE A 184 26.12 -8.80 -9.31
N CYS A 185 26.16 -8.49 -8.01
CA CYS A 185 26.90 -7.34 -7.49
C CYS A 185 28.40 -7.48 -7.75
N ARG A 186 28.98 -8.67 -7.56
CA ARG A 186 30.39 -8.95 -7.84
C ARG A 186 30.74 -8.66 -9.31
N LYS A 187 29.94 -9.17 -10.26
CA LYS A 187 30.14 -8.95 -11.70
C LYS A 187 30.06 -7.46 -12.07
N ARG A 188 29.15 -6.72 -11.44
CA ARG A 188 28.97 -5.27 -11.68
C ARG A 188 29.82 -4.37 -10.78
N LYS A 189 30.70 -4.95 -9.95
CA LYS A 189 31.55 -4.23 -8.99
C LYS A 189 30.76 -3.38 -7.97
N ILE A 190 29.53 -3.76 -7.65
CA ILE A 190 28.63 -3.08 -6.71
C ILE A 190 28.97 -3.50 -5.27
N VAL A 191 29.03 -2.54 -4.35
CA VAL A 191 29.24 -2.81 -2.91
C VAL A 191 27.92 -3.19 -2.25
N ILE A 192 27.95 -4.25 -1.44
CA ILE A 192 26.79 -4.69 -0.65
C ILE A 192 27.00 -4.30 0.81
N PHE A 193 26.02 -3.62 1.40
CA PHE A 193 25.91 -3.36 2.83
C PHE A 193 24.92 -4.36 3.41
N GLN A 194 25.45 -5.39 4.07
CA GLN A 194 24.64 -6.46 4.67
C GLN A 194 24.49 -6.21 6.17
N ILE A 195 23.24 -6.17 6.63
CA ILE A 195 22.94 -6.08 8.05
C ILE A 195 22.96 -7.50 8.63
N VAL A 196 23.75 -7.72 9.67
CA VAL A 196 23.94 -9.05 10.27
C VAL A 196 23.80 -9.00 11.78
N GLU A 197 23.36 -10.11 12.38
CA GLU A 197 23.37 -10.29 13.84
C GLU A 197 24.79 -10.63 14.32
N GLU A 198 25.53 -11.39 13.53
CA GLU A 198 26.91 -11.77 13.77
C GLU A 198 27.74 -11.64 12.50
N PHE A 199 29.02 -11.30 12.64
CA PHE A 199 29.91 -11.22 11.48
C PHE A 199 30.14 -12.62 10.91
N LEU A 200 30.04 -12.74 9.59
CA LEU A 200 30.46 -13.96 8.92
C LEU A 200 31.98 -13.94 8.79
N GLU A 201 32.61 -15.10 8.97
CA GLU A 201 34.07 -15.22 8.85
C GLU A 201 34.51 -15.20 7.38
N SER A 202 33.79 -15.95 6.53
CA SER A 202 34.05 -16.07 5.10
C SER A 202 33.17 -15.13 4.28
N ILE A 203 33.57 -13.85 4.22
CA ILE A 203 32.85 -12.86 3.44
C ILE A 203 33.47 -12.77 2.03
N PRO A 204 32.68 -12.90 0.95
CA PRO A 204 33.12 -12.54 -0.38
C PRO A 204 33.71 -11.11 -0.44
N THR A 205 34.73 -10.90 -1.27
CA THR A 205 35.23 -9.55 -1.56
C THR A 205 34.07 -8.65 -2.00
N LYS A 206 34.00 -7.41 -1.48
CA LYS A 206 32.98 -6.38 -1.77
C LYS A 206 31.70 -6.36 -0.94
N ILE A 207 31.74 -6.93 0.26
CA ILE A 207 30.64 -6.82 1.22
C ILE A 207 31.13 -6.05 2.44
N VAL A 208 30.29 -5.11 2.88
CA VAL A 208 30.41 -4.39 4.15
C VAL A 208 29.36 -4.99 5.08
N GLN A 209 29.80 -5.64 6.15
CA GLN A 209 28.88 -6.16 7.16
C GLN A 209 28.68 -5.13 8.27
N ILE A 210 27.41 -4.87 8.60
CA ILE A 210 27.02 -4.00 9.70
C ILE A 210 26.36 -4.87 10.77
N LYS A 211 27.09 -5.11 11.87
CA LYS A 211 26.58 -5.90 12.99
C LYS A 211 25.64 -5.05 13.84
N THR A 212 24.43 -5.55 14.09
CA THR A 212 23.41 -4.87 14.90
C THR A 212 22.75 -5.80 15.91
N LEU A 213 22.25 -5.21 17.00
CA LEU A 213 21.26 -5.83 17.88
C LEU A 213 19.89 -5.94 17.18
N PRO A 214 18.93 -6.71 17.74
CA PRO A 214 17.55 -6.71 17.29
C PRO A 214 16.98 -5.29 17.17
N VAL A 215 16.24 -5.06 16.08
CA VAL A 215 15.78 -3.71 15.69
C VAL A 215 14.32 -3.51 16.07
N TRP A 216 14.00 -2.33 16.61
CA TRP A 216 12.66 -1.91 16.99
C TRP A 216 12.23 -0.66 16.23
N GLY A 217 10.98 -0.58 15.74
CA GLY A 217 10.62 0.47 14.78
C GLY A 217 9.25 0.37 14.12
N PRO A 218 8.99 1.25 13.13
CA PRO A 218 7.74 1.23 12.37
C PRO A 218 7.65 -0.06 11.54
N VAL A 219 6.44 -0.61 11.38
CA VAL A 219 6.23 -1.88 10.70
C VAL A 219 4.89 -1.90 9.97
N TYR A 220 4.82 -2.62 8.85
CA TYR A 220 3.53 -3.00 8.28
C TYR A 220 2.84 -4.00 9.21
N LEU A 221 1.64 -3.69 9.67
CA LEU A 221 0.91 -4.54 10.60
C LEU A 221 0.38 -5.78 9.88
N THR A 222 1.12 -6.89 9.99
CA THR A 222 0.74 -8.18 9.40
C THR A 222 0.81 -9.28 10.45
N PRO A 223 0.08 -10.39 10.28
CA PRO A 223 0.10 -11.49 11.26
C PRO A 223 1.48 -12.12 11.45
N ASN A 224 2.30 -12.15 10.39
CA ASN A 224 3.58 -12.87 10.35
C ASN A 224 4.79 -11.97 10.65
N GLN A 225 4.67 -11.05 11.62
CA GLN A 225 5.78 -10.17 11.99
C GLN A 225 6.81 -10.85 12.88
N LYS A 226 8.08 -10.47 12.71
CA LYS A 226 9.12 -10.80 13.69
C LYS A 226 8.92 -9.99 14.97
N ILE A 227 9.44 -10.51 16.07
CA ILE A 227 9.60 -9.73 17.31
C ILE A 227 10.54 -8.56 17.00
N PRO A 228 10.24 -7.31 17.40
CA PRO A 228 9.14 -6.86 18.27
C PRO A 228 7.86 -6.40 17.54
N GLY A 229 7.86 -6.32 16.20
CA GLY A 229 6.70 -5.86 15.42
C GLY A 229 5.41 -6.67 15.66
N ARG A 230 5.54 -7.95 16.03
CA ARG A 230 4.41 -8.80 16.45
C ARG A 230 3.64 -8.22 17.65
N TYR A 231 4.32 -7.63 18.62
CA TYR A 231 3.69 -7.08 19.82
C TYR A 231 2.82 -5.86 19.52
N PHE A 232 3.28 -5.03 18.59
CA PHE A 232 2.49 -3.91 18.07
C PHE A 232 1.24 -4.39 17.35
N TYR A 233 1.41 -5.37 16.46
CA TYR A 233 0.30 -5.98 15.75
C TYR A 233 -0.75 -6.51 16.73
N GLN A 234 -0.35 -7.35 17.70
CA GLN A 234 -1.23 -7.92 18.71
C GLN A 234 -1.95 -6.83 19.53
N CYS A 235 -1.23 -5.80 19.97
CA CYS A 235 -1.84 -4.70 20.70
C CYS A 235 -2.97 -4.03 19.91
N LEU A 236 -2.73 -3.74 18.62
CA LEU A 236 -3.69 -2.99 17.80
C LEU A 236 -4.97 -3.76 17.48
N ILE A 237 -4.89 -5.08 17.42
CA ILE A 237 -6.06 -5.94 17.25
C ILE A 237 -6.65 -6.43 18.58
N ASN A 238 -6.20 -5.84 19.71
CA ASN A 238 -6.61 -6.20 21.06
C ASN A 238 -6.37 -7.69 21.41
N GLU A 239 -5.34 -8.31 20.81
CA GLU A 239 -4.87 -9.63 21.21
C GLU A 239 -3.88 -9.54 22.38
N THR A 240 -3.86 -10.58 23.21
CA THR A 240 -2.93 -10.63 24.32
C THR A 240 -1.50 -10.85 23.86
N ILE A 241 -0.59 -10.00 24.34
CA ILE A 241 0.83 -10.06 24.05
C ILE A 241 1.50 -11.08 24.97
N ASP A 242 2.18 -12.06 24.35
CA ASP A 242 3.00 -13.03 25.06
C ASP A 242 4.50 -12.73 24.88
N PHE A 243 5.18 -12.49 25.99
CA PHE A 243 6.61 -12.20 26.04
C PHE A 243 7.48 -13.43 26.37
N SER A 244 6.89 -14.59 26.61
CA SER A 244 7.61 -15.84 26.94
C SER A 244 8.56 -16.27 25.81
N GLU A 245 8.18 -16.01 24.55
CA GLU A 245 8.95 -16.41 23.37
C GLU A 245 10.36 -15.79 23.33
N ILE A 246 10.51 -14.54 23.80
CA ILE A 246 11.83 -13.87 23.84
C ILE A 246 12.74 -14.54 24.85
N GLN A 247 12.20 -14.84 26.03
CA GLN A 247 12.95 -15.43 27.13
C GLN A 247 13.49 -16.80 26.73
N ASN A 248 12.69 -17.59 26.02
CA ASN A 248 13.07 -18.93 25.59
C ASN A 248 14.09 -18.95 24.45
N LYS A 249 14.13 -17.91 23.60
CA LYS A 249 15.05 -17.83 22.45
C LYS A 249 16.40 -17.17 22.75
N GLY A 250 16.65 -16.78 24.01
CA GLY A 250 17.92 -16.18 24.42
C GLY A 250 18.21 -14.83 23.76
N TYR A 251 17.19 -14.15 23.21
CA TYR A 251 17.39 -12.84 22.62
C TYR A 251 17.92 -11.86 23.66
N THR A 252 18.80 -10.96 23.23
CA THR A 252 19.27 -9.87 24.09
C THR A 252 18.07 -9.09 24.62
N ASN A 253 18.09 -8.76 25.91
CA ASN A 253 17.03 -7.97 26.56
C ASN A 253 16.89 -6.53 26.02
N ASN A 254 17.66 -6.15 25.00
CA ASN A 254 17.75 -4.79 24.46
C ASN A 254 17.54 -4.77 22.95
N PHE A 255 16.82 -3.75 22.49
CA PHE A 255 16.57 -3.46 21.09
C PHE A 255 17.12 -2.08 20.72
N VAL A 256 17.57 -1.93 19.48
CA VAL A 256 18.01 -0.63 18.93
C VAL A 256 16.89 -0.02 18.10
N PHE A 257 16.71 1.29 18.19
CA PHE A 257 15.72 2.00 17.36
C PHE A 257 16.16 2.02 15.89
N SER A 258 15.25 1.58 15.02
CA SER A 258 15.43 1.54 13.57
C SER A 258 15.79 2.87 12.93
N LEU A 259 15.33 3.99 13.50
CA LEU A 259 15.61 5.35 12.99
C LEU A 259 17.10 5.69 13.17
N ASP A 260 17.66 5.45 14.35
CA ASP A 260 19.08 5.68 14.62
C ASP A 260 19.96 4.77 13.74
N LEU A 261 19.55 3.51 13.62
CA LEU A 261 20.26 2.53 12.79
C LEU A 261 20.18 2.87 11.30
N ALA A 262 19.03 3.33 10.81
CA ALA A 262 18.87 3.75 9.42
C ALA A 262 19.79 4.93 9.08
N GLN A 263 19.82 5.95 9.94
CA GLN A 263 20.74 7.08 9.82
C GLN A 263 22.19 6.60 9.70
N PHE A 264 22.63 5.74 10.62
CA PHE A 264 23.99 5.20 10.62
C PHE A 264 24.33 4.37 9.38
N VAL A 265 23.40 3.52 8.92
CA VAL A 265 23.59 2.72 7.71
C VAL A 265 23.74 3.64 6.50
N VAL A 266 22.88 4.66 6.36
CA VAL A 266 22.94 5.61 5.24
C VAL A 266 24.23 6.45 5.30
N ASP A 267 24.64 6.92 6.47
CA ASP A 267 25.92 7.62 6.67
C ASP A 267 27.11 6.76 6.25
N THR A 268 27.08 5.48 6.63
CA THR A 268 28.09 4.48 6.25
C THR A 268 28.14 4.30 4.73
N VAL A 269 26.99 4.17 4.06
CA VAL A 269 26.91 4.04 2.60
C VAL A 269 27.53 5.26 1.91
N ILE A 270 27.16 6.48 2.32
CA ILE A 270 27.70 7.72 1.76
C ILE A 270 29.22 7.81 1.96
N LYS A 271 29.70 7.49 3.17
CA LYS A 271 31.14 7.49 3.48
C LYS A 271 31.91 6.53 2.58
N TYR A 272 31.41 5.31 2.40
CA TYR A 272 32.05 4.30 1.55
C TYR A 272 32.02 4.66 0.07
N GLN A 273 30.93 5.25 -0.42
CA GLN A 273 30.85 5.76 -1.79
C GLN A 273 31.89 6.85 -2.05
N LYS A 274 32.19 7.71 -1.07
CA LYS A 274 33.23 8.76 -1.17
C LYS A 274 34.65 8.20 -1.07
N SER A 275 34.90 7.23 -0.18
CA SER A 275 36.25 6.71 0.09
C SER A 275 36.74 5.65 -0.90
N LYS A 276 35.86 5.15 -1.80
CA LYS A 276 36.13 4.01 -2.69
C LYS A 276 36.53 2.72 -1.95
N LEU A 277 36.27 2.64 -0.64
CA LEU A 277 36.45 1.39 0.11
C LEU A 277 35.46 0.35 -0.39
N THR A 278 35.93 -0.88 -0.61
CA THR A 278 35.08 -1.95 -1.14
C THR A 278 34.66 -2.96 -0.09
N GLN A 279 35.34 -3.08 1.05
CA GLN A 279 35.04 -4.11 2.07
C GLN A 279 35.24 -3.57 3.49
N GLY A 280 34.55 -4.17 4.46
CA GLY A 280 34.73 -3.84 5.87
C GLY A 280 33.78 -4.59 6.80
N LYS A 281 34.19 -4.72 8.07
CA LYS A 281 33.32 -5.13 9.19
C LYS A 281 33.08 -3.90 10.07
N ILE A 282 31.83 -3.54 10.27
CA ILE A 282 31.44 -2.34 11.01
C ILE A 282 30.49 -2.77 12.12
N ALA A 283 30.85 -2.51 13.36
CA ALA A 283 29.93 -2.63 14.47
C ALA A 283 29.17 -1.31 14.64
N ILE A 284 27.90 -1.39 15.02
CA ILE A 284 27.17 -0.19 15.47
C ILE A 284 27.84 0.38 16.73
N PRO A 285 27.87 1.71 16.91
CA PRO A 285 28.38 2.34 18.12
C PRO A 285 27.65 1.85 19.39
N ASP A 286 28.41 1.62 20.47
CA ASP A 286 27.85 1.12 21.73
C ASP A 286 26.88 2.08 22.41
N ASN A 287 27.00 3.38 22.09
CA ASN A 287 26.22 4.48 22.65
C ASN A 287 24.83 4.67 22.01
N PHE A 288 24.40 3.77 21.11
CA PHE A 288 23.06 3.83 20.53
C PHE A 288 22.00 3.70 21.63
N SER A 289 20.92 4.49 21.52
CA SER A 289 19.77 4.34 22.40
C SER A 289 19.24 2.93 22.26
N LYS A 290 19.14 2.25 23.40
CA LYS A 290 18.62 0.90 23.51
C LYS A 290 17.35 0.95 24.35
N ILE A 291 16.32 0.27 23.90
CA ILE A 291 15.12 0.02 24.70
C ILE A 291 15.16 -1.40 25.23
N SER A 292 15.10 -1.55 26.54
CA SER A 292 15.02 -2.87 27.15
C SER A 292 13.65 -3.50 26.97
N LEU A 293 13.57 -4.82 27.10
CA LEU A 293 12.30 -5.55 27.04
C LEU A 293 11.31 -5.08 28.10
N ASN A 294 11.81 -4.74 29.29
CA ASN A 294 10.97 -4.25 30.38
C ASN A 294 10.44 -2.84 30.09
N GLU A 295 11.26 -1.96 29.51
CA GLU A 295 10.80 -0.63 29.11
C GLU A 295 9.74 -0.74 28.02
N LEU A 296 9.95 -1.61 27.03
CA LEU A 296 8.97 -1.87 25.99
C LEU A 296 7.64 -2.40 26.55
N LYS A 297 7.69 -3.32 27.54
CA LYS A 297 6.49 -3.79 28.25
C LYS A 297 5.76 -2.64 28.95
N THR A 298 6.48 -1.77 29.65
CA THR A 298 5.90 -0.61 30.33
C THR A 298 5.23 0.33 29.34
N LEU A 299 5.90 0.67 28.22
CA LEU A 299 5.34 1.55 27.19
C LEU A 299 4.12 0.95 26.49
N LEU A 300 4.13 -0.36 26.18
CA LEU A 300 2.96 -1.04 25.62
C LEU A 300 1.79 -1.08 26.62
N HIS A 301 2.07 -1.28 27.90
CA HIS A 301 1.06 -1.23 28.95
C HIS A 301 0.43 0.17 29.07
N GLU A 302 1.22 1.23 28.97
CA GLU A 302 0.71 2.62 28.96
C GLU A 302 -0.21 2.90 27.76
N LYS A 303 -0.02 2.19 26.65
CA LYS A 303 -0.93 2.18 25.49
C LYS A 303 -2.14 1.26 25.65
N LYS A 304 -2.36 0.72 26.86
CA LYS A 304 -3.47 -0.18 27.20
C LYS A 304 -3.46 -1.51 26.43
N CYS A 305 -2.30 -1.99 26.00
CA CYS A 305 -2.18 -3.31 25.41
C CYS A 305 -2.44 -4.40 26.47
N TYR A 306 -3.15 -5.48 26.11
CA TYR A 306 -3.33 -6.64 26.98
C TYR A 306 -2.03 -7.46 27.04
N ILE A 307 -1.45 -7.63 28.22
CA ILE A 307 -0.19 -8.35 28.43
C ILE A 307 -0.44 -9.49 29.43
N ASN A 308 -0.09 -10.74 29.07
CA ASN A 308 -0.33 -11.92 29.92
C ASN A 308 0.50 -11.94 31.22
N ASN A 309 1.57 -11.14 31.29
CA ASN A 309 2.51 -11.12 32.40
C ASN A 309 2.31 -9.90 33.29
N LYS A 310 2.54 -10.06 34.60
CA LYS A 310 2.62 -8.93 35.53
C LYS A 310 3.67 -7.93 35.03
N VAL A 311 3.22 -6.74 34.66
CA VAL A 311 4.10 -5.64 34.28
C VAL A 311 4.71 -5.08 35.56
N ARG A 312 6.01 -5.30 35.76
CA ARG A 312 6.77 -4.54 36.76
C ARG A 312 7.05 -3.18 36.13
N TYR A 313 6.43 -2.14 36.66
CA TYR A 313 6.71 -0.78 36.23
C TYR A 313 8.18 -0.47 36.53
N ILE A 314 8.90 -0.12 35.47
CA ILE A 314 10.26 0.38 35.59
C ILE A 314 10.31 1.80 35.06
N HIS A 315 11.29 2.56 35.52
CA HIS A 315 11.56 3.87 34.96
C HIS A 315 12.02 3.72 33.50
N VAL A 316 11.26 4.32 32.58
CA VAL A 316 11.61 4.37 31.15
C VAL A 316 12.35 5.68 30.90
N LEU A 317 13.51 5.62 30.23
CA LEU A 317 14.24 6.83 29.85
C LEU A 317 13.37 7.71 28.95
N GLU A 318 13.36 9.02 29.20
CA GLU A 318 12.53 9.97 28.46
C GLU A 318 12.84 9.97 26.95
N SER A 319 14.11 9.83 26.58
CA SER A 319 14.53 9.69 25.18
C SER A 319 13.95 8.44 24.51
N ASN A 320 13.90 7.30 25.23
CA ASN A 320 13.30 6.06 24.76
C ASN A 320 11.78 6.21 24.60
N ARG A 321 11.12 6.88 25.55
CA ARG A 321 9.68 7.19 25.51
C ARG A 321 9.33 8.06 24.30
N GLN A 322 10.09 9.13 24.05
CA GLN A 322 9.87 10.01 22.89
C GLN A 322 10.02 9.26 21.56
N LYS A 323 11.08 8.46 21.41
CA LYS A 323 11.27 7.61 20.22
C LYS A 323 10.15 6.58 20.08
N PHE A 324 9.67 6.03 21.20
CA PHE A 324 8.53 5.13 21.19
C PHE A 324 7.28 5.83 20.70
N GLU A 325 6.96 7.00 21.23
CA GLU A 325 5.82 7.80 20.81
C GLU A 325 5.90 8.19 19.33
N MET A 326 7.08 8.53 18.83
CA MET A 326 7.27 8.79 17.39
C MET A 326 6.88 7.56 16.56
N ILE A 327 7.39 6.38 16.91
CA ILE A 327 7.12 5.14 16.19
C ILE A 327 5.66 4.69 16.35
N TRP A 328 5.11 4.82 17.56
CA TRP A 328 3.72 4.55 17.85
C TRP A 328 2.81 5.44 17.01
N ASN A 329 3.05 6.75 17.02
CA ASN A 329 2.26 7.70 16.23
C ASN A 329 2.48 7.51 14.73
N LEU A 330 3.64 7.06 14.27
CA LEU A 330 3.82 6.68 12.86
C LEU A 330 2.92 5.49 12.48
N ILE A 331 2.91 4.44 13.29
CA ILE A 331 2.07 3.25 13.06
C ILE A 331 0.59 3.60 13.19
N ILE A 332 0.23 4.38 14.21
CA ILE A 332 -1.12 4.84 14.43
C ILE A 332 -1.55 5.84 13.37
N ASN A 333 -0.69 6.70 12.84
CA ASN A 333 -1.08 7.57 11.73
C ASN A 333 -1.23 6.74 10.46
N ILE A 334 -0.41 5.72 10.23
CA ILE A 334 -0.67 4.71 9.19
C ILE A 334 -2.03 4.05 9.40
N SER A 335 -2.49 3.88 10.65
CA SER A 335 -3.82 3.32 10.95
C SER A 335 -4.99 4.30 10.95
N ASN A 336 -4.71 5.51 11.38
CA ASN A 336 -5.62 6.63 11.58
C ASN A 336 -5.43 7.66 10.48
N PHE A 337 -4.95 7.23 9.33
CA PHE A 337 -5.20 7.88 8.04
C PHE A 337 -6.70 7.71 7.67
N SER A 338 -7.56 7.91 8.68
CA SER A 338 -8.95 8.30 8.63
C SER A 338 -8.96 9.81 8.92
N PRO A 339 -9.54 10.64 8.05
CA PRO A 339 -8.89 11.88 7.64
C PRO A 339 -9.21 13.09 8.52
N ARG A 340 -8.27 14.03 8.58
CA ARG A 340 -8.51 15.43 8.97
C ARG A 340 -8.86 16.26 7.73
N ASN A 341 -9.87 17.10 7.90
CA ASN A 341 -10.44 17.99 6.89
C ASN A 341 -9.47 19.07 6.41
N ASN A 342 -9.55 19.34 5.10
CA ASN A 342 -9.52 20.65 4.43
C ASN A 342 -8.70 20.56 3.14
N PHE A 343 -9.32 20.79 1.97
CA PHE A 343 -8.95 21.79 0.96
C PHE A 343 -10.01 21.75 -0.18
N PRO A 344 -10.18 22.85 -0.93
CA PRO A 344 -11.35 23.17 -1.73
C PRO A 344 -11.31 22.50 -3.09
N SER A 345 -12.49 22.16 -3.60
CA SER A 345 -12.72 21.78 -4.98
C SER A 345 -12.31 22.91 -5.92
N ASN A 346 -11.17 22.76 -6.59
CA ASN A 346 -10.83 23.50 -7.81
C ASN A 346 -9.93 22.64 -8.70
N HIS A 347 -10.55 21.79 -9.51
CA HIS A 347 -9.98 21.40 -10.80
C HIS A 347 -11.13 21.28 -11.82
N ASN A 348 -11.21 22.31 -12.64
CA ASN A 348 -12.01 22.35 -13.87
C ASN A 348 -11.50 21.26 -14.81
N PHE A 349 -12.33 20.24 -15.04
CA PHE A 349 -12.38 19.56 -16.34
C PHE A 349 -13.57 20.13 -17.12
N MET A 350 -13.34 20.32 -18.41
CA MET A 350 -14.18 21.00 -19.39
C MET A 350 -15.68 20.71 -19.26
N SER A 351 -16.44 21.78 -19.43
CA SER A 351 -17.89 21.89 -19.52
C SER A 351 -18.48 20.98 -20.61
N ASP A 352 -19.69 20.46 -20.35
CA ASP A 352 -20.89 21.01 -20.95
C ASP A 352 -22.14 20.63 -20.13
N ASP A 353 -23.10 21.57 -20.14
CA ASP A 353 -24.20 21.81 -19.22
C ASP A 353 -25.34 20.78 -19.24
N TYR A 354 -25.88 20.44 -18.06
CA TYR A 354 -27.32 20.60 -17.73
C TYR A 354 -27.56 20.24 -16.24
N ILE A 355 -27.95 21.22 -15.43
CA ILE A 355 -28.44 21.02 -14.06
C ILE A 355 -29.95 21.21 -14.10
N ASP A 356 -30.70 20.15 -13.76
CA ASP A 356 -32.09 20.29 -13.33
C ASP A 356 -32.18 20.13 -11.81
N LYS A 357 -32.73 21.16 -11.17
CA LYS A 357 -32.98 21.25 -9.73
C LYS A 357 -34.43 20.83 -9.52
N ASN A 358 -34.67 19.70 -8.84
CA ASN A 358 -35.79 19.52 -7.92
C ASN A 358 -35.78 18.09 -7.32
N ASN A 359 -35.41 17.96 -6.04
CA ASN A 359 -36.32 17.43 -5.01
C ASN A 359 -35.62 17.32 -3.65
N ILE A 360 -36.34 17.81 -2.64
CA ILE A 360 -35.96 17.89 -1.24
C ILE A 360 -36.73 16.80 -0.47
N TYR A 361 -36.14 16.38 0.66
CA TYR A 361 -36.67 15.68 1.83
C TYR A 361 -36.52 14.16 1.87
N TYR A 362 -35.54 13.70 2.68
CA TYR A 362 -35.86 12.81 3.79
C TYR A 362 -34.98 13.06 5.01
N ASN A 363 -35.63 12.91 6.16
CA ASN A 363 -35.29 13.41 7.49
C ASN A 363 -34.19 12.59 8.19
N SER A 364 -33.45 13.30 9.03
CA SER A 364 -32.23 12.94 9.76
C SER A 364 -32.42 12.01 10.97
N ASN A 365 -31.29 11.40 11.37
CA ASN A 365 -30.98 10.73 12.65
C ASN A 365 -31.05 9.20 12.68
N LYS A 366 -30.16 8.55 11.92
CA LYS A 366 -29.45 7.34 12.38
C LYS A 366 -28.05 7.30 11.78
N ILE A 367 -27.09 7.03 12.65
CA ILE A 367 -25.65 6.99 12.45
C ILE A 367 -25.29 6.25 11.15
N ILE A 368 -24.84 6.99 10.13
CA ILE A 368 -24.05 6.43 9.03
C ILE A 368 -22.75 7.25 8.98
N ARG A 369 -21.65 6.63 9.44
CA ARG A 369 -20.30 7.09 9.15
C ARG A 369 -20.07 6.89 7.64
N TRP A 370 -20.42 7.88 6.84
CA TRP A 370 -20.14 7.87 5.41
C TRP A 370 -18.64 8.12 5.16
N TYR A 371 -18.12 7.35 4.21
CA TYR A 371 -16.78 7.34 3.64
C TYR A 371 -16.18 8.73 3.41
N ASN A 372 -14.96 8.96 3.89
CA ASN A 372 -14.16 10.12 3.46
C ASN A 372 -13.29 9.75 2.24
N LYS A 373 -13.45 10.52 1.16
CA LYS A 373 -12.96 10.31 -0.22
C LYS A 373 -11.46 10.60 -0.46
N ASN A 374 -10.66 10.76 0.60
CA ASN A 374 -9.32 11.37 0.51
C ASN A 374 -8.13 10.40 0.59
N GLU A 375 -8.35 9.11 0.85
CA GLU A 375 -7.31 8.10 0.65
C GLU A 375 -7.51 7.40 -0.70
N SER A 376 -6.47 7.36 -1.53
CA SER A 376 -6.49 6.58 -2.76
C SER A 376 -6.55 5.10 -2.40
N VAL A 377 -7.65 4.44 -2.73
CA VAL A 377 -7.76 2.98 -2.70
C VAL A 377 -6.57 2.39 -3.45
N TYR A 378 -5.78 1.53 -2.79
CA TYR A 378 -4.64 0.90 -3.46
C TYR A 378 -5.09 -0.24 -4.37
N THR A 379 -6.07 -1.03 -3.93
CA THR A 379 -6.57 -2.18 -4.67
C THR A 379 -8.09 -2.24 -4.70
N SER A 380 -8.67 -2.41 -5.89
CA SER A 380 -10.08 -2.74 -6.07
C SER A 380 -10.23 -4.18 -6.54
N LEU A 381 -11.07 -4.96 -5.86
CA LEU A 381 -11.52 -6.27 -6.30
C LEU A 381 -12.95 -6.20 -6.78
N ILE A 382 -13.18 -6.65 -8.02
CA ILE A 382 -14.49 -6.60 -8.67
C ILE A 382 -15.08 -7.99 -8.72
N ILE A 383 -16.30 -8.13 -8.18
CA ILE A 383 -17.03 -9.39 -8.16
C ILE A 383 -18.46 -9.15 -8.65
N SER A 384 -18.91 -9.92 -9.63
CA SER A 384 -20.31 -9.93 -10.07
C SER A 384 -21.11 -10.97 -9.29
N VAL A 385 -22.28 -10.59 -8.78
CA VAL A 385 -23.17 -11.46 -8.01
C VAL A 385 -24.62 -11.31 -8.46
N SER A 386 -25.42 -12.36 -8.30
CA SER A 386 -26.86 -12.37 -8.61
C SER A 386 -27.63 -12.99 -7.46
N ASN A 387 -28.95 -12.80 -7.42
CA ASN A 387 -29.82 -13.45 -6.43
C ASN A 387 -30.20 -14.90 -6.79
N THR A 388 -29.43 -15.57 -7.64
CA THR A 388 -29.62 -17.01 -7.90
C THR A 388 -29.25 -17.83 -6.67
N GLU A 389 -29.95 -18.93 -6.41
CA GLU A 389 -29.76 -19.79 -5.23
C GLU A 389 -28.30 -20.21 -5.02
N ARG A 390 -27.60 -20.54 -6.12
CA ARG A 390 -26.17 -20.88 -6.09
C ARG A 390 -25.33 -19.74 -5.52
N ILE A 391 -25.54 -18.50 -5.97
CA ILE A 391 -24.72 -17.37 -5.51
C ILE A 391 -25.13 -16.95 -4.09
N VAL A 392 -26.42 -16.96 -3.78
CA VAL A 392 -26.95 -16.68 -2.43
C VAL A 392 -26.41 -17.67 -1.39
N SER A 393 -26.17 -18.93 -1.76
CA SER A 393 -25.60 -19.92 -0.84
C SER A 393 -24.08 -19.86 -0.70
N LEU A 394 -23.35 -19.41 -1.72
CA LEU A 394 -21.88 -19.43 -1.73
C LEU A 394 -21.24 -18.10 -1.33
N PHE A 395 -21.73 -16.98 -1.85
CA PHE A 395 -21.10 -15.68 -1.66
C PHE A 395 -21.06 -15.22 -0.19
N PRO A 396 -22.06 -15.50 0.67
CA PRO A 396 -21.93 -15.23 2.11
C PRO A 396 -20.76 -15.96 2.78
N ILE A 397 -20.39 -17.16 2.30
CA ILE A 397 -19.21 -17.89 2.81
C ILE A 397 -17.94 -17.14 2.42
N VAL A 398 -17.87 -16.61 1.19
CA VAL A 398 -16.77 -15.78 0.71
C VAL A 398 -16.63 -14.52 1.54
N LEU A 399 -17.73 -13.78 1.75
CA LEU A 399 -17.73 -12.56 2.56
C LEU A 399 -17.34 -12.84 4.02
N ALA A 400 -17.87 -13.90 4.63
CA ALA A 400 -17.53 -14.27 6.00
C ALA A 400 -16.05 -14.66 6.14
N THR A 401 -15.49 -15.39 5.17
CA THR A 401 -14.08 -15.78 5.19
C THR A 401 -13.17 -14.58 4.93
N MET A 402 -13.52 -13.71 3.99
CA MET A 402 -12.78 -12.48 3.72
C MET A 402 -12.82 -11.53 4.93
N ASN A 403 -13.94 -11.45 5.66
CA ASN A 403 -14.02 -10.68 6.91
C ASN A 403 -12.97 -11.15 7.94
N LEU A 404 -12.78 -12.47 8.08
CA LEU A 404 -11.78 -13.04 8.97
C LEU A 404 -10.35 -12.72 8.54
N PHE A 405 -10.09 -12.60 7.23
CA PHE A 405 -8.80 -12.11 6.74
C PHE A 405 -8.62 -10.62 6.98
N LEU A 406 -9.60 -9.77 6.65
CA LEU A 406 -9.50 -8.33 6.82
C LEU A 406 -9.27 -7.93 8.29
N LYS A 407 -9.86 -8.66 9.25
CA LYS A 407 -9.56 -8.50 10.69
C LYS A 407 -8.08 -8.68 11.04
N LYS A 408 -7.34 -9.46 10.24
CA LYS A 408 -5.89 -9.71 10.39
C LYS A 408 -5.01 -8.70 9.66
N TYR A 409 -5.60 -7.81 8.86
CA TYR A 409 -4.87 -6.79 8.11
C TYR A 409 -5.46 -5.41 8.42
N PRO A 410 -5.19 -4.88 9.62
CA PRO A 410 -5.66 -3.55 9.96
C PRO A 410 -5.07 -2.53 8.98
N ASN A 411 -5.89 -1.58 8.53
CA ASN A 411 -5.49 -0.47 7.64
C ASN A 411 -5.16 -0.90 6.21
N ILE A 412 -5.75 -1.99 5.76
CA ILE A 412 -5.67 -2.42 4.38
C ILE A 412 -6.37 -1.40 3.47
N SER A 413 -5.66 -0.92 2.44
CA SER A 413 -6.20 0.02 1.45
C SER A 413 -6.88 -0.76 0.32
N PHE A 414 -8.12 -1.18 0.57
CA PHE A 414 -8.85 -2.15 -0.23
C PHE A 414 -10.29 -1.70 -0.51
N GLU A 415 -10.78 -1.98 -1.71
CA GLU A 415 -12.16 -1.83 -2.12
C GLU A 415 -12.68 -3.17 -2.67
N LEU A 416 -13.82 -3.61 -2.19
CA LEU A 416 -14.62 -4.67 -2.79
C LEU A 416 -15.78 -4.03 -3.57
N LEU A 417 -15.62 -3.97 -4.90
CA LEU A 417 -16.66 -3.47 -5.80
C LEU A 417 -17.56 -4.62 -6.26
N ILE A 418 -18.79 -4.64 -5.75
CA ILE A 418 -19.78 -5.67 -6.05
C ILE A 418 -20.68 -5.18 -7.18
N LEU A 419 -20.75 -5.95 -8.27
CA LEU A 419 -21.68 -5.74 -9.36
C LEU A 419 -22.91 -6.62 -9.14
N TYR A 420 -23.93 -6.06 -8.49
CA TYR A 420 -25.14 -6.80 -8.15
C TYR A 420 -26.12 -6.82 -9.32
N CYS A 421 -26.46 -8.02 -9.79
CA CYS A 421 -27.25 -8.30 -10.97
C CYS A 421 -28.51 -9.09 -10.58
N PRO A 422 -29.59 -8.44 -10.13
CA PRO A 422 -30.82 -9.13 -9.76
C PRO A 422 -31.46 -9.84 -10.95
N SER A 423 -32.19 -10.92 -10.70
CA SER A 423 -32.90 -11.68 -11.75
C SER A 423 -34.23 -11.02 -12.17
N SER A 424 -34.77 -10.11 -11.36
CA SER A 424 -36.03 -9.39 -11.61
C SER A 424 -35.90 -7.89 -11.33
N LEU A 425 -36.73 -7.07 -11.99
CA LEU A 425 -36.71 -5.60 -11.81
C LEU A 425 -37.08 -5.17 -10.39
N SER A 426 -37.97 -5.94 -9.74
CA SER A 426 -38.34 -5.76 -8.33
C SER A 426 -37.20 -6.03 -7.33
N GLY A 427 -36.05 -6.50 -7.83
CA GLY A 427 -34.86 -6.86 -7.07
C GLY A 427 -33.81 -5.73 -6.89
N LEU A 428 -34.02 -4.56 -7.49
CA LEU A 428 -33.16 -3.38 -7.31
C LEU A 428 -33.32 -2.80 -5.89
N GLY A 429 -32.23 -2.31 -5.30
CA GLY A 429 -32.12 -1.83 -3.92
C GLY A 429 -32.06 -2.94 -2.89
N LYS A 430 -32.09 -4.22 -3.31
CA LYS A 430 -32.29 -5.37 -2.42
C LYS A 430 -31.06 -6.24 -2.23
N PHE A 431 -29.85 -5.72 -2.48
CA PHE A 431 -28.62 -6.48 -2.24
C PHE A 431 -28.56 -7.04 -0.81
N TYR A 432 -28.83 -6.19 0.19
CA TYR A 432 -28.79 -6.56 1.61
C TYR A 432 -29.94 -7.47 2.06
N GLU A 433 -31.02 -7.59 1.28
CA GLU A 433 -32.06 -8.59 1.53
C GLU A 433 -31.58 -10.00 1.19
N HIS A 434 -30.75 -10.14 0.16
CA HIS A 434 -30.20 -11.43 -0.29
C HIS A 434 -28.87 -11.79 0.37
N PHE A 435 -28.03 -10.80 0.69
CA PHE A 435 -26.68 -11.02 1.19
C PHE A 435 -26.47 -10.36 2.54
N LYS A 436 -26.38 -11.17 3.59
CA LYS A 436 -25.95 -10.73 4.91
C LYS A 436 -24.44 -10.49 4.91
N CYS A 437 -24.03 -9.22 4.94
CA CYS A 437 -22.63 -8.82 5.01
C CYS A 437 -22.22 -8.57 6.47
N PRO A 438 -21.14 -9.21 6.97
CA PRO A 438 -20.58 -8.84 8.27
C PRO A 438 -20.31 -7.34 8.38
N LEU A 439 -20.58 -6.74 9.56
CA LEU A 439 -20.47 -5.29 9.73
C LEU A 439 -19.07 -4.75 9.42
N GLU A 440 -18.02 -5.51 9.76
CA GLU A 440 -16.65 -5.02 9.62
C GLU A 440 -16.17 -5.00 8.16
N ILE A 441 -16.78 -5.80 7.27
CA ILE A 441 -16.45 -5.78 5.83
C ILE A 441 -17.20 -4.70 5.06
N GLN A 442 -18.34 -4.22 5.57
CA GLN A 442 -19.18 -3.23 4.88
C GLN A 442 -18.41 -1.94 4.55
N GLN A 443 -17.45 -1.54 5.40
CA GLN A 443 -16.59 -0.38 5.12
C GLN A 443 -15.65 -0.55 3.93
N TYR A 444 -15.52 -1.74 3.36
CA TYR A 444 -14.75 -1.98 2.15
C TYR A 444 -15.64 -2.20 0.94
N ILE A 445 -16.95 -2.34 1.13
CA ILE A 445 -17.90 -2.69 0.08
C ILE A 445 -18.41 -1.42 -0.59
N ARG A 446 -18.42 -1.46 -1.92
CA ARG A 446 -19.19 -0.55 -2.76
C ARG A 446 -20.02 -1.39 -3.71
N ILE A 447 -21.29 -1.06 -3.86
CA ILE A 447 -22.20 -1.84 -4.70
C ILE A 447 -22.60 -0.99 -5.90
N ILE A 448 -22.57 -1.60 -7.09
CA ILE A 448 -23.18 -1.07 -8.30
C ILE A 448 -24.27 -2.05 -8.72
N GLU A 449 -25.50 -1.57 -8.79
CA GLU A 449 -26.62 -2.39 -9.24
C GLU A 449 -26.83 -2.29 -10.75
N ILE A 450 -26.81 -3.44 -11.41
CA ILE A 450 -27.01 -3.56 -12.85
C ILE A 450 -28.43 -4.03 -13.12
N PRO A 451 -29.30 -3.21 -13.74
CA PRO A 451 -30.68 -3.57 -13.93
C PRO A 451 -30.82 -4.78 -14.88
N PRO A 452 -31.80 -5.67 -14.64
CA PRO A 452 -32.07 -6.81 -15.50
C PRO A 452 -32.36 -6.41 -16.96
N SER A 453 -32.95 -5.23 -17.17
CA SER A 453 -33.20 -4.68 -18.51
C SER A 453 -31.90 -4.52 -19.30
N TYR A 454 -30.87 -3.94 -18.69
CA TYR A 454 -29.54 -3.81 -19.31
C TYR A 454 -28.95 -5.19 -19.62
N ILE A 455 -28.99 -6.12 -18.66
CA ILE A 455 -28.48 -7.48 -18.87
C ILE A 455 -29.19 -8.17 -20.05
N ASN A 456 -30.52 -8.06 -20.13
CA ASN A 456 -31.31 -8.64 -21.21
C ASN A 456 -31.03 -7.99 -22.56
N GLU A 457 -30.84 -6.67 -22.60
CA GLU A 457 -30.40 -5.94 -23.79
C GLU A 457 -29.06 -6.47 -24.30
N ARG A 458 -28.07 -6.64 -23.40
CA ARG A 458 -26.75 -7.17 -23.77
C ARG A 458 -26.82 -8.62 -24.25
N LYS A 459 -27.65 -9.45 -23.62
CA LYS A 459 -27.94 -10.82 -24.09
C LYS A 459 -28.52 -10.83 -25.52
N LYS A 460 -29.49 -9.97 -25.79
CA LYS A 460 -30.10 -9.81 -27.13
C LYS A 460 -29.06 -9.33 -28.15
N TYR A 461 -28.26 -8.32 -27.79
CA TYR A 461 -27.21 -7.77 -28.64
C TYR A 461 -26.19 -8.83 -29.09
N HIS A 462 -25.73 -9.68 -28.17
CA HIS A 462 -24.77 -10.75 -28.48
C HIS A 462 -25.42 -12.05 -28.96
N ASN A 463 -26.75 -12.11 -29.02
CA ASN A 463 -27.52 -13.32 -29.30
C ASN A 463 -27.09 -14.51 -28.42
N ILE A 464 -27.15 -14.31 -27.09
CA ILE A 464 -26.81 -15.31 -26.06
C ILE A 464 -27.93 -15.46 -25.03
N THR A 465 -28.00 -16.62 -24.38
CA THR A 465 -28.98 -16.91 -23.32
C THR A 465 -28.37 -16.84 -21.91
N TYR A 466 -27.05 -16.95 -21.80
CA TYR A 466 -26.30 -16.92 -20.54
C TYR A 466 -25.91 -15.50 -20.11
N PHE A 467 -25.44 -15.38 -18.87
CA PHE A 467 -25.03 -14.10 -18.27
C PHE A 467 -23.77 -13.54 -18.95
N PRO A 468 -23.77 -12.27 -19.41
CA PRO A 468 -22.63 -11.63 -20.08
C PRO A 468 -21.56 -11.16 -19.07
N GLU A 469 -20.99 -12.10 -18.32
CA GLU A 469 -20.17 -11.85 -17.13
C GLU A 469 -19.05 -10.82 -17.34
N PHE A 470 -18.25 -10.98 -18.40
CA PHE A 470 -17.05 -10.17 -18.63
C PHE A 470 -17.37 -8.74 -19.04
N GLU A 471 -18.44 -8.56 -19.83
CA GLU A 471 -18.94 -7.23 -20.16
C GLU A 471 -19.48 -6.51 -18.92
N ILE A 472 -20.19 -7.23 -18.03
CA ILE A 472 -20.61 -6.67 -16.75
C ILE A 472 -19.39 -6.31 -15.90
N LYS A 473 -18.37 -7.18 -15.80
CA LYS A 473 -17.11 -6.89 -15.08
C LYS A 473 -16.43 -5.60 -15.58
N ASN A 474 -16.51 -5.28 -16.87
CA ASN A 474 -15.97 -4.02 -17.41
C ASN A 474 -16.61 -2.75 -16.81
N ILE A 475 -17.89 -2.81 -16.42
CA ILE A 475 -18.57 -1.70 -15.73
C ILE A 475 -17.88 -1.40 -14.40
N GLY A 476 -17.54 -2.46 -13.66
CA GLY A 476 -16.79 -2.37 -12.41
C GLY A 476 -15.35 -1.91 -12.64
N ILE A 477 -14.66 -2.47 -13.64
CA ILE A 477 -13.25 -2.12 -13.94
C ILE A 477 -13.14 -0.62 -14.22
N ARG A 478 -14.05 -0.07 -15.03
CA ARG A 478 -14.06 1.36 -15.34
C ARG A 478 -14.31 2.25 -14.13
N ARG A 479 -15.13 1.78 -13.18
CA ARG A 479 -15.55 2.55 -11.99
C ARG A 479 -14.69 2.30 -10.75
N ALA A 480 -13.75 1.35 -10.82
CA ALA A 480 -12.87 1.01 -9.72
C ALA A 480 -12.00 2.20 -9.30
N ARG A 481 -11.74 2.34 -8.00
CA ARG A 481 -10.92 3.45 -7.46
C ARG A 481 -9.46 3.06 -7.23
N GLY A 482 -9.17 1.77 -7.31
CA GLY A 482 -7.86 1.17 -7.04
C GLY A 482 -6.81 1.53 -8.08
N GLU A 483 -5.57 1.79 -7.63
CA GLU A 483 -4.39 1.79 -8.49
C GLU A 483 -4.21 0.43 -9.19
N TYR A 484 -4.47 -0.65 -8.44
CA TYR A 484 -4.53 -2.01 -8.96
C TYR A 484 -5.97 -2.51 -8.97
N ILE A 485 -6.37 -3.08 -10.10
CA ILE A 485 -7.72 -3.58 -10.30
C ILE A 485 -7.63 -5.08 -10.56
N PHE A 486 -8.39 -5.83 -9.78
CA PHE A 486 -8.53 -7.28 -9.91
C PHE A 486 -9.99 -7.64 -10.10
N THR A 487 -10.21 -8.74 -10.79
CA THR A 487 -11.54 -9.34 -10.92
C THR A 487 -11.51 -10.74 -10.32
N GLY A 488 -12.59 -11.08 -9.62
CA GLY A 488 -12.78 -12.39 -9.02
C GLY A 488 -14.15 -12.98 -9.37
N ASN A 489 -14.30 -14.28 -9.15
CA ASN A 489 -15.60 -14.93 -9.12
C ASN A 489 -16.24 -14.84 -7.73
N SER A 490 -17.56 -14.99 -7.66
CA SER A 490 -18.31 -14.88 -6.39
C SER A 490 -18.22 -16.10 -5.48
N ASP A 491 -17.51 -17.14 -5.91
CA ASP A 491 -17.36 -18.43 -5.25
C ASP A 491 -15.89 -18.77 -4.96
N ILE A 492 -15.01 -17.77 -4.97
CA ILE A 492 -13.60 -17.94 -4.66
C ILE A 492 -13.21 -17.30 -3.34
N ILE A 493 -12.28 -17.94 -2.63
CA ILE A 493 -11.60 -17.37 -1.48
C ILE A 493 -10.17 -17.02 -1.90
N LEU A 494 -9.76 -15.78 -1.65
CA LEU A 494 -8.44 -15.27 -2.02
C LEU A 494 -7.34 -15.79 -1.08
N PRO A 495 -6.10 -15.97 -1.58
CA PRO A 495 -4.98 -16.35 -0.74
C PRO A 495 -4.55 -15.25 0.24
N PHE A 496 -3.91 -15.64 1.34
CA PHE A 496 -3.25 -14.70 2.27
C PHE A 496 -2.27 -13.77 1.57
N ALA A 497 -1.54 -14.29 0.57
CA ALA A 497 -0.58 -13.52 -0.22
C ALA A 497 -1.20 -12.29 -0.89
N PHE A 498 -2.48 -12.35 -1.28
CA PHE A 498 -3.21 -11.20 -1.82
C PHE A 498 -3.30 -10.07 -0.79
N PHE A 499 -3.85 -10.36 0.40
CA PHE A 499 -4.01 -9.36 1.46
C PHE A 499 -2.67 -8.82 1.95
N GLU A 500 -1.64 -9.67 2.02
CA GLU A 500 -0.28 -9.24 2.33
C GLU A 500 0.26 -8.28 1.27
N CYS A 501 0.04 -8.57 -0.02
CA CYS A 501 0.42 -7.68 -1.11
C CYS A 501 -0.33 -6.35 -1.07
N VAL A 502 -1.62 -6.34 -0.75
CA VAL A 502 -2.39 -5.09 -0.60
C VAL A 502 -1.86 -4.27 0.58
N GLN A 503 -1.74 -4.88 1.76
CA GLN A 503 -1.30 -4.20 2.99
C GLN A 503 0.10 -3.57 2.86
N ARG A 504 1.02 -4.30 2.20
CA ARG A 504 2.41 -3.88 2.02
C ARG A 504 2.66 -3.16 0.69
N LYS A 505 1.60 -2.91 -0.08
CA LYS A 505 1.65 -2.31 -1.43
C LYS A 505 2.70 -2.98 -2.35
N LEU A 506 2.58 -4.30 -2.54
CA LEU A 506 3.57 -5.13 -3.26
C LEU A 506 3.20 -5.43 -4.72
N PHE A 507 2.12 -4.87 -5.23
CA PHE A 507 1.82 -4.92 -6.65
C PHE A 507 2.67 -3.90 -7.41
N THR A 508 2.93 -4.23 -8.67
CA THR A 508 3.94 -3.55 -9.48
C THR A 508 3.36 -3.21 -10.85
N PRO A 509 3.71 -2.04 -11.43
CA PRO A 509 3.35 -1.71 -12.81
C PRO A 509 3.82 -2.82 -13.77
N LEU A 510 3.21 -2.88 -14.96
CA LEU A 510 3.57 -3.85 -16.00
C LEU A 510 3.54 -5.31 -15.54
N SER A 511 2.71 -5.62 -14.55
CA SER A 511 2.58 -6.96 -13.99
C SER A 511 1.16 -7.49 -14.18
N TYR A 512 1.06 -8.68 -14.75
CA TYR A 512 -0.17 -9.47 -14.74
C TYR A 512 -0.12 -10.41 -13.54
N ILE A 513 -1.09 -10.24 -12.65
CA ILE A 513 -1.14 -10.94 -11.38
C ILE A 513 -2.35 -11.85 -11.38
N ARG A 514 -2.18 -13.09 -10.94
CA ARG A 514 -3.22 -14.11 -10.86
C ARG A 514 -2.93 -15.13 -9.77
N THR A 515 -3.82 -16.10 -9.59
CA THR A 515 -3.64 -17.25 -8.68
C THR A 515 -3.75 -18.58 -9.41
N HIS A 516 -3.34 -19.64 -8.74
CA HIS A 516 -3.75 -21.00 -9.07
C HIS A 516 -5.09 -21.33 -8.41
N ARG A 517 -5.93 -22.08 -9.10
CA ARG A 517 -7.16 -22.62 -8.54
C ARG A 517 -6.87 -23.89 -7.74
N GLU A 518 -7.48 -24.00 -6.57
CA GLU A 518 -7.65 -25.26 -5.85
C GLU A 518 -9.13 -25.45 -5.48
N MET A 519 -9.67 -26.64 -5.72
CA MET A 519 -11.08 -26.91 -5.44
C MET A 519 -11.28 -27.28 -3.97
N THR A 520 -12.28 -26.71 -3.32
CA THR A 520 -12.60 -27.08 -1.92
C THR A 520 -14.07 -27.38 -1.69
N ARG A 521 -14.31 -28.39 -0.85
CA ARG A 521 -15.65 -28.76 -0.37
C ARG A 521 -15.99 -28.14 0.98
N TYR A 522 -15.02 -27.48 1.65
CA TYR A 522 -15.30 -26.81 2.92
C TYR A 522 -16.26 -25.63 2.70
N LYS A 523 -17.24 -25.50 3.60
CA LYS A 523 -18.25 -24.43 3.56
C LYS A 523 -18.24 -23.55 4.82
N LYS A 524 -17.49 -23.94 5.85
CA LYS A 524 -17.36 -23.15 7.08
C LYS A 524 -16.12 -22.25 7.00
N PRO A 525 -16.23 -20.93 7.27
CA PRO A 525 -15.09 -20.01 7.20
C PRO A 525 -13.84 -20.47 7.99
N ASN A 526 -14.01 -20.97 9.21
CA ASN A 526 -12.88 -21.45 10.02
C ASN A 526 -12.20 -22.69 9.41
N GLN A 527 -12.96 -23.60 8.80
CA GLN A 527 -12.39 -24.75 8.11
C GLN A 527 -11.61 -24.32 6.87
N LEU A 528 -12.13 -23.34 6.12
CA LEU A 528 -11.45 -22.77 4.96
C LEU A 528 -10.13 -22.10 5.37
N ILE A 529 -10.12 -21.33 6.45
CA ILE A 529 -8.89 -20.70 6.96
C ILE A 529 -7.86 -21.74 7.41
N ASN A 530 -8.29 -22.75 8.17
CA ASN A 530 -7.40 -23.81 8.62
C ASN A 530 -6.83 -24.60 7.43
N TYR A 531 -7.66 -24.89 6.44
CA TYR A 531 -7.23 -25.55 5.21
C TYR A 531 -6.21 -24.69 4.46
N PHE A 532 -6.49 -23.39 4.29
CA PHE A 532 -5.50 -22.44 3.75
C PHE A 532 -4.18 -22.55 4.52
N LEU A 533 -4.18 -22.34 5.83
CA LEU A 533 -2.96 -22.36 6.66
C LEU A 533 -2.19 -23.69 6.58
N SER A 534 -2.87 -24.80 6.25
CA SER A 534 -2.22 -26.09 6.02
C SER A 534 -1.63 -26.27 4.61
N CYS A 535 -2.03 -25.45 3.63
CA CYS A 535 -1.52 -25.53 2.27
C CYS A 535 -0.11 -24.95 2.20
N ASN A 536 0.90 -25.82 2.03
CA ASN A 536 2.29 -25.40 1.79
C ASN A 536 2.43 -24.49 0.55
N ASP A 537 1.53 -24.63 -0.42
CA ASP A 537 1.49 -23.85 -1.66
C ASP A 537 1.14 -22.36 -1.47
N ILE A 538 0.78 -21.93 -0.25
CA ILE A 538 0.69 -20.49 0.07
C ILE A 538 2.01 -19.76 -0.20
N LYS A 539 3.15 -20.46 -0.08
CA LYS A 539 4.48 -19.91 -0.36
C LYS A 539 4.83 -19.92 -1.85
N TYR A 540 3.99 -20.53 -2.70
CA TYR A 540 4.31 -20.69 -4.11
C TYR A 540 4.11 -19.36 -4.84
N ILE A 541 5.22 -18.78 -5.29
CA ILE A 541 5.21 -17.57 -6.09
C ILE A 541 5.95 -17.88 -7.38
N ILE A 542 5.21 -17.91 -8.49
CA ILE A 542 5.83 -17.94 -9.82
C ILE A 542 5.97 -16.52 -10.29
N GLN A 543 7.17 -16.18 -10.75
CA GLN A 543 7.47 -14.88 -11.32
C GLN A 543 8.31 -15.06 -12.57
N LYS A 544 7.81 -14.56 -13.70
CA LYS A 544 8.52 -14.64 -14.99
C LYS A 544 8.17 -13.47 -15.89
N TYR A 545 9.11 -13.03 -16.71
CA TYR A 545 8.79 -12.16 -17.83
C TYR A 545 8.28 -12.99 -19.01
N ALA A 546 7.09 -12.65 -19.52
CA ALA A 546 6.52 -13.29 -20.69
C ALA A 546 7.33 -12.94 -21.94
N ASN A 547 7.74 -13.95 -22.70
CA ASN A 547 8.53 -13.79 -23.91
C ASN A 547 7.71 -14.16 -25.14
N VAL A 548 6.83 -13.25 -25.55
CA VAL A 548 5.85 -13.46 -26.63
C VAL A 548 6.50 -13.78 -27.98
N CYS A 549 7.69 -13.22 -28.26
CA CYS A 549 8.34 -13.37 -29.56
C CYS A 549 9.18 -14.64 -29.68
N GLU A 550 9.91 -15.03 -28.63
CA GLU A 550 10.84 -16.16 -28.69
C GLU A 550 10.18 -17.49 -28.26
N ASN A 551 9.12 -17.44 -27.45
CA ASN A 551 8.40 -18.63 -27.02
C ASN A 551 7.17 -18.88 -27.92
N GLN A 552 7.22 -19.87 -28.81
CA GLN A 552 6.08 -20.25 -29.65
C GLN A 552 4.84 -20.68 -28.85
N ARG A 553 5.03 -21.12 -27.61
CA ARG A 553 3.98 -21.52 -26.67
C ARG A 553 3.83 -20.52 -25.52
N TYR A 554 4.06 -19.23 -25.77
CA TYR A 554 3.91 -18.19 -24.75
C TYR A 554 2.50 -18.16 -24.14
N TYR A 555 1.47 -18.59 -24.87
CA TYR A 555 0.10 -18.66 -24.36
C TYR A 555 -0.07 -19.72 -23.26
N ASP A 556 0.72 -20.81 -23.26
CA ASP A 556 0.74 -21.81 -22.18
C ASP A 556 1.18 -21.20 -20.84
N ASP A 557 1.85 -20.06 -20.85
CA ASP A 557 2.24 -19.34 -19.65
C ASP A 557 1.04 -18.65 -18.97
N PHE A 558 -0.02 -18.39 -19.74
CA PHE A 558 -1.25 -17.72 -19.33
C PHE A 558 -2.40 -18.72 -19.15
N GLU A 559 -2.47 -19.75 -20.00
CA GLU A 559 -3.48 -20.79 -19.98
C GLU A 559 -3.07 -21.95 -19.06
N ARG A 560 -3.24 -21.80 -17.74
CA ARG A 560 -3.04 -22.91 -16.77
C ARG A 560 -4.03 -22.83 -15.62
N ASN A 561 -4.44 -23.99 -15.12
CA ASN A 561 -5.09 -24.22 -13.82
C ASN A 561 -6.06 -23.11 -13.36
N GLY A 562 -7.13 -22.85 -14.14
CA GLY A 562 -8.25 -22.00 -13.72
C GLY A 562 -7.95 -20.49 -13.61
N CYS A 563 -7.21 -19.93 -14.58
CA CYS A 563 -6.74 -18.54 -14.60
C CYS A 563 -7.78 -17.45 -14.38
N GLY A 564 -9.04 -17.66 -14.74
CA GLY A 564 -10.09 -16.64 -14.65
C GLY A 564 -10.74 -16.47 -13.29
N ASP A 565 -10.39 -17.29 -12.30
CA ASP A 565 -10.97 -17.14 -10.96
C ASP A 565 -10.55 -15.84 -10.29
N PHE A 566 -9.28 -15.47 -10.41
CA PHE A 566 -8.73 -14.25 -9.85
C PHE A 566 -7.55 -13.79 -10.71
N GLN A 567 -7.66 -12.57 -11.23
CA GLN A 567 -6.61 -11.96 -12.02
C GLN A 567 -6.75 -10.44 -12.10
N GLY A 568 -5.66 -9.76 -12.42
CA GLY A 568 -5.65 -8.32 -12.58
C GLY A 568 -4.29 -7.73 -12.83
N GLY A 569 -4.22 -6.41 -12.67
CA GLY A 569 -3.04 -5.62 -12.96
C GLY A 569 -3.28 -4.14 -12.66
N HIS A 570 -2.30 -3.32 -13.01
CA HIS A 570 -2.36 -1.88 -12.82
C HIS A 570 -3.48 -1.25 -13.69
N TYR A 571 -4.17 -0.22 -13.19
CA TYR A 571 -5.33 0.39 -13.88
C TYR A 571 -5.00 0.91 -15.29
N LEU A 572 -3.76 1.36 -15.53
CA LEU A 572 -3.31 1.79 -16.86
C LEU A 572 -3.25 0.64 -17.88
N MET A 573 -2.98 -0.58 -17.43
CA MET A 573 -3.05 -1.76 -18.29
C MET A 573 -4.49 -1.99 -18.74
N TRP A 574 -5.43 -1.96 -17.79
CA TRP A 574 -6.87 -2.07 -18.07
C TRP A 574 -7.37 -0.99 -19.03
N LYS A 575 -6.94 0.26 -18.82
CA LYS A 575 -7.28 1.39 -19.69
C LYS A 575 -6.71 1.22 -21.10
N ARG A 576 -5.47 0.72 -21.24
CA ARG A 576 -4.84 0.50 -22.54
C ARG A 576 -5.57 -0.54 -23.37
N ILE A 577 -6.02 -1.63 -22.74
CA ILE A 577 -6.70 -2.70 -23.46
C ILE A 577 -8.22 -2.56 -23.49
N ASN A 578 -8.80 -1.54 -22.84
CA ASN A 578 -10.25 -1.37 -22.66
C ASN A 578 -10.94 -2.59 -22.00
N GLY A 579 -10.39 -3.13 -20.92
CA GLY A 579 -11.06 -4.20 -20.14
C GLY A 579 -10.96 -5.62 -20.70
N PHE A 580 -11.99 -6.43 -20.46
CA PHE A 580 -12.25 -7.71 -21.10
C PHE A 580 -12.89 -7.57 -22.47
N LEU A 581 -12.81 -8.64 -23.27
CA LEU A 581 -13.55 -8.80 -24.52
C LEU A 581 -15.07 -8.74 -24.28
N GLU A 582 -15.77 -7.80 -24.94
CA GLU A 582 -17.23 -7.62 -24.85
C GLU A 582 -17.92 -8.30 -26.05
N THR A 583 -18.10 -9.63 -25.97
CA THR A 583 -18.66 -10.44 -27.06
C THR A 583 -19.61 -11.51 -26.52
N ALA A 584 -20.15 -12.34 -27.43
CA ALA A 584 -20.86 -13.55 -27.06
C ALA A 584 -19.98 -14.59 -26.33
N TYR A 585 -18.65 -14.54 -26.40
CA TYR A 585 -17.79 -15.55 -25.79
C TYR A 585 -17.73 -15.42 -24.27
N VAL A 586 -17.63 -16.56 -23.56
CA VAL A 586 -17.43 -16.59 -22.09
C VAL A 586 -16.26 -17.51 -21.74
N PHE A 587 -16.08 -18.61 -22.48
CA PHE A 587 -14.94 -19.48 -22.23
C PHE A 587 -13.66 -18.89 -22.82
N HIS A 588 -12.56 -18.98 -22.07
CA HIS A 588 -11.23 -18.41 -22.36
C HIS A 588 -11.13 -16.87 -22.49
N VAL A 589 -12.19 -16.10 -22.19
CA VAL A 589 -12.10 -14.63 -22.17
C VAL A 589 -11.14 -14.13 -21.09
N ASP A 590 -11.03 -14.89 -19.99
CA ASP A 590 -10.04 -14.69 -18.94
C ASP A 590 -8.59 -14.86 -19.43
N THR A 591 -8.31 -15.88 -20.23
CA THR A 591 -7.00 -16.10 -20.86
C THR A 591 -6.71 -15.02 -21.89
N THR A 592 -7.74 -14.63 -22.64
CA THR A 592 -7.68 -13.54 -23.63
C THR A 592 -7.29 -12.22 -22.98
N LEU A 593 -7.79 -11.90 -21.79
CA LEU A 593 -7.35 -10.74 -21.02
C LEU A 593 -5.85 -10.75 -20.76
N ALA A 594 -5.31 -11.89 -20.32
CA ALA A 594 -3.89 -12.01 -20.02
C ALA A 594 -3.02 -11.79 -21.27
N LEU A 595 -3.50 -12.30 -22.42
CA LEU A 595 -2.88 -12.08 -23.72
C LEU A 595 -3.00 -10.63 -24.18
N ASP A 596 -4.14 -9.98 -23.97
CA ASP A 596 -4.32 -8.54 -24.22
C ASP A 596 -3.33 -7.72 -23.39
N PHE A 597 -3.10 -8.03 -22.11
CA PHE A 597 -2.02 -7.41 -21.33
C PHE A 597 -0.63 -7.68 -21.92
N ALA A 598 -0.39 -8.86 -22.49
CA ALA A 598 0.87 -9.20 -23.13
C ALA A 598 1.08 -8.46 -24.46
N SER A 599 0.03 -7.89 -25.05
CA SER A 599 0.13 -7.02 -26.24
C SER A 599 0.80 -5.66 -25.94
N ILE A 600 0.83 -5.23 -24.67
CA ILE A 600 1.55 -4.01 -24.29
C ILE A 600 3.01 -4.15 -24.75
N PRO A 601 3.60 -3.12 -25.41
CA PRO A 601 4.89 -3.20 -26.11
C PRO A 601 6.12 -3.27 -25.18
N VAL A 602 6.04 -4.01 -24.08
CA VAL A 602 7.11 -4.25 -23.10
C VAL A 602 6.99 -5.67 -22.57
N TYR A 603 8.04 -6.21 -21.96
CA TYR A 603 7.94 -7.51 -21.31
C TYR A 603 6.95 -7.44 -20.13
N LEU A 604 5.86 -8.19 -20.24
CA LEU A 604 4.88 -8.33 -19.17
C LEU A 604 5.43 -9.22 -18.06
N PHE A 605 5.42 -8.74 -16.82
CA PHE A 605 5.81 -9.54 -15.67
C PHE A 605 4.62 -10.37 -15.15
N VAL A 606 4.65 -11.69 -15.34
CA VAL A 606 3.59 -12.59 -14.90
C VAL A 606 3.89 -13.08 -13.49
N ARG A 607 2.95 -12.83 -12.58
CA ARG A 607 3.04 -13.20 -11.16
C ARG A 607 1.87 -14.10 -10.78
N VAL A 608 2.17 -15.29 -10.25
CA VAL A 608 1.18 -16.15 -9.60
C VAL A 608 1.39 -16.05 -8.09
N ILE A 609 0.40 -15.52 -7.37
CA ILE A 609 0.51 -15.23 -5.93
C ILE A 609 -0.26 -16.25 -5.07
N GLY A 610 0.26 -17.47 -5.01
CA GLY A 610 -0.35 -18.57 -4.27
C GLY A 610 -1.61 -19.13 -4.94
N VAL A 611 -2.51 -19.66 -4.12
CA VAL A 611 -3.64 -20.47 -4.54
C VAL A 611 -4.95 -19.87 -4.03
N ASN A 612 -5.95 -19.66 -4.88
CA ASN A 612 -7.31 -19.33 -4.45
C ASN A 612 -8.14 -20.60 -4.30
N LEU A 613 -9.01 -20.64 -3.30
CA LEU A 613 -9.92 -21.77 -3.12
C LEU A 613 -11.22 -21.52 -3.87
N HIS A 614 -11.54 -22.37 -4.82
CA HIS A 614 -12.80 -22.37 -5.54
C HIS A 614 -13.80 -23.28 -4.84
N LEU A 615 -14.92 -22.71 -4.37
CA LEU A 615 -15.95 -23.46 -3.68
C LEU A 615 -16.67 -24.38 -4.67
N VAL A 616 -16.57 -25.70 -4.47
CA VAL A 616 -17.21 -26.68 -5.36
C VAL A 616 -18.71 -26.40 -5.49
N HIS A 617 -19.17 -26.34 -6.74
CA HIS A 617 -20.58 -26.19 -7.11
C HIS A 617 -20.84 -26.89 -8.47
N PRO A 618 -22.11 -27.23 -8.80
CA PRO A 618 -22.46 -27.76 -10.12
C PRO A 618 -22.15 -26.75 -11.24
N LYS A 619 -21.53 -27.22 -12.32
CA LYS A 619 -21.24 -26.36 -13.49
C LYS A 619 -22.55 -26.01 -14.22
N GLN A 620 -22.82 -24.71 -14.40
CA GLN A 620 -23.99 -24.23 -15.14
C GLN A 620 -23.73 -24.06 -16.65
N SER A 621 -22.45 -23.95 -17.03
CA SER A 621 -22.03 -23.66 -18.41
C SER A 621 -21.67 -24.93 -19.17
N LYS A 622 -22.64 -25.55 -19.86
CA LYS A 622 -22.37 -26.54 -20.93
C LYS A 622 -22.51 -25.95 -22.34
N MET A 623 -23.06 -24.75 -22.49
CA MET A 623 -23.44 -24.14 -23.78
C MET A 623 -22.78 -22.78 -24.04
N THR A 624 -21.72 -22.42 -23.32
CA THR A 624 -21.05 -21.14 -23.57
C THR A 624 -20.15 -21.24 -24.79
N LYS A 625 -20.09 -20.16 -25.58
CA LYS A 625 -19.18 -20.09 -26.73
C LYS A 625 -17.74 -19.90 -26.24
N HIS A 626 -16.80 -20.50 -26.96
CA HIS A 626 -15.36 -20.42 -26.70
C HIS A 626 -14.72 -19.36 -27.57
N PHE A 627 -13.91 -18.49 -26.98
CA PHE A 627 -13.01 -17.65 -27.75
C PHE A 627 -11.74 -18.44 -28.09
N HIS A 628 -11.43 -18.58 -29.38
CA HIS A 628 -10.30 -19.35 -29.88
C HIS A 628 -9.01 -18.51 -29.88
N PHE A 629 -8.49 -18.17 -28.70
CA PHE A 629 -7.26 -17.36 -28.57
C PHE A 629 -6.00 -18.04 -29.15
N TYR A 630 -6.07 -19.35 -29.43
CA TYR A 630 -5.01 -20.10 -30.09
C TYR A 630 -5.04 -19.99 -31.62
N ASP A 631 -5.99 -19.27 -32.19
CA ASP A 631 -5.99 -19.00 -33.63
C ASP A 631 -4.78 -18.15 -34.01
N ASN A 632 -4.21 -18.42 -35.20
CA ASN A 632 -3.00 -17.75 -35.65
C ASN A 632 -3.17 -16.24 -35.77
N TRP A 633 -4.33 -15.76 -36.25
CA TRP A 633 -4.59 -14.32 -36.37
C TRP A 633 -4.46 -13.62 -35.01
N PHE A 634 -5.00 -14.21 -33.94
CA PHE A 634 -4.96 -13.61 -32.61
C PHE A 634 -3.56 -13.69 -32.00
N LYS A 635 -2.89 -14.84 -32.13
CA LYS A 635 -1.49 -14.98 -31.71
C LYS A 635 -0.58 -13.96 -32.41
N ASN A 636 -0.78 -13.75 -33.71
CA ASN A 636 -0.05 -12.77 -34.50
C ASN A 636 -0.33 -11.34 -34.02
N ALA A 637 -1.59 -11.01 -33.68
CA ALA A 637 -1.94 -9.72 -33.09
C ALA A 637 -1.15 -9.44 -31.81
N ILE A 638 -1.12 -10.38 -30.86
CA ILE A 638 -0.38 -10.23 -29.60
C ILE A 638 1.13 -10.09 -29.83
N ARG A 639 1.69 -10.85 -30.78
CA ARG A 639 3.11 -10.74 -31.18
C ARG A 639 3.44 -9.36 -31.73
N GLN A 640 2.55 -8.80 -32.54
CA GLN A 640 2.66 -7.47 -33.17
C GLN A 640 2.26 -6.31 -32.22
N SER A 641 2.01 -6.60 -30.94
CA SER A 641 1.59 -5.62 -29.93
C SER A 641 0.24 -4.95 -30.21
N VAL A 642 -0.70 -5.74 -30.73
CA VAL A 642 -2.08 -5.34 -31.03
C VAL A 642 -3.02 -6.09 -30.09
N SER A 643 -3.72 -5.36 -29.22
CA SER A 643 -4.74 -5.95 -28.33
C SER A 643 -6.03 -6.26 -29.10
N SER A 644 -6.86 -7.16 -28.60
CA SER A 644 -8.15 -7.46 -29.24
C SER A 644 -9.05 -6.22 -29.38
N ALA A 645 -8.95 -5.24 -28.48
CA ALA A 645 -9.71 -3.98 -28.57
C ALA A 645 -9.33 -3.11 -29.78
N MET A 646 -8.18 -3.38 -30.42
CA MET A 646 -7.72 -2.69 -31.64
C MET A 646 -8.11 -3.44 -32.91
N ILE A 647 -8.65 -4.66 -32.81
CA ILE A 647 -9.00 -5.51 -33.96
C ILE A 647 -10.42 -5.22 -34.40
N ASN A 648 -10.63 -5.15 -35.73
CA ASN A 648 -11.95 -4.95 -36.32
C ASN A 648 -12.95 -6.03 -35.89
N GLY A 649 -14.11 -5.61 -35.38
CA GLY A 649 -15.16 -6.47 -34.86
C GLY A 649 -15.08 -6.74 -33.35
N TYR A 650 -13.96 -6.39 -32.71
CA TYR A 650 -13.73 -6.59 -31.27
C TYR A 650 -13.52 -5.28 -30.50
N GLN A 651 -13.70 -4.14 -31.16
CA GLN A 651 -13.58 -2.83 -30.52
C GLN A 651 -14.65 -2.59 -29.46
N ARG A 652 -14.27 -1.91 -28.38
CA ARG A 652 -15.09 -1.70 -27.19
C ARG A 652 -15.44 -0.21 -27.06
N LYS A 653 -16.19 0.32 -28.03
CA LYS A 653 -16.49 1.76 -28.14
C LYS A 653 -17.18 2.33 -26.91
N SER A 654 -18.03 1.51 -26.26
CA SER A 654 -18.74 1.87 -25.02
C SER A 654 -18.17 1.15 -23.80
N TRP A 655 -16.85 0.89 -23.78
CA TRP A 655 -16.18 0.09 -22.76
C TRP A 655 -16.64 0.46 -21.35
N GLY A 656 -17.17 -0.54 -20.64
CA GLY A 656 -17.64 -0.42 -19.27
C GLY A 656 -18.86 0.47 -19.10
N ALA A 657 -19.73 0.52 -20.12
CA ALA A 657 -20.96 1.33 -20.14
C ALA A 657 -20.66 2.79 -19.74
N SER A 658 -19.73 3.39 -20.47
CA SER A 658 -19.18 4.71 -20.18
C SER A 658 -20.20 5.85 -20.23
N ASN A 659 -21.26 5.66 -21.01
CA ASN A 659 -22.35 6.59 -21.25
C ASN A 659 -23.56 6.37 -20.32
N LEU A 660 -23.50 5.39 -19.41
CA LEU A 660 -24.61 5.05 -18.53
C LEU A 660 -24.26 5.33 -17.07
N THR A 661 -25.29 5.68 -16.30
CA THR A 661 -25.24 5.74 -14.84
C THR A 661 -25.96 4.53 -14.26
N PHE A 662 -25.46 4.05 -13.13
CA PHE A 662 -26.05 2.94 -12.38
C PHE A 662 -26.25 3.38 -10.93
N ILE A 663 -27.14 2.70 -10.23
CA ILE A 663 -27.32 2.92 -8.79
C ILE A 663 -26.04 2.44 -8.08
N GLU A 664 -25.40 3.33 -7.33
CA GLU A 664 -24.16 3.08 -6.59
C GLU A 664 -24.34 3.51 -5.13
N TYR A 665 -23.97 2.66 -4.17
CA TYR A 665 -24.00 2.96 -2.73
C TYR A 665 -22.97 2.18 -1.91
#